data_AF-A0A9N9G8Z0-F1
#
_entry.id   AF-A0A9N9G8Z0-F1
#
_cell.length_a   1.000
_cell.length_b   1.000
_cell.length_c   1.000
_cell.angle_alpha   90.00
_cell.angle_beta   90.00
_cell.angle_gamma   90.00
#
_symmetry.space_group_name_H-M   'P 1'
#
loop_
_entity.id
_entity.type
_entity.pdbx_description
1 polymer ?
#
loop_
_entity_poly.entity_id
_entity_poly.type
_entity_poly.pdbx_seq_one_letter_code
_entity_poly.pdbx_strand_id
1 'polypeptide(L)'
;MSAKEKKKDEYGAESIQVLENIEAVRKRPGITGGGGTHIEGFENGLVSATRDWIKEKYPSLKVSVLKDDVLEGLVTILAIRMKDPQFSGQTKDRLANKPVREIVKNATYDLVKKFLQDHGSSAEAISRQIITTAQNRVKYEEYEKSLREGGRGVSLPGKLAPCISKEVASNELFIVEGESAGGSAKLARDPYNQAVLPVQGKIINVEKAERAKILENEEIKNLINALGFSVSEATQNHYNRFRTKLEAEIIPEELEIAEEFFYQDENEQEQVIPAHTFLTAEQLRTIVEKTQQDLLKKLRYGKIVIMTDADPDAVTPLYRLQTKKETKYFYSDHELVTYQQENKGTIGRLQRFKGLGEMNPQQLRETTMAIKKRCLHELLFPNPPTIREIIQDLMGSKSEPRKRRLESGEHKNAQLTVIDNKVDIGQALLVKFLEYAYEVVEDRALPQLHDGLKPVQRRILYTLYELGLLPNKAHRKAAKVVGDVIGKLHPHGDQSVYQAMVKMAQDFNYRYPLIDGQGEVVDATINLIQEPEISLEQLITYLPAPDFPTGGQILEQEKLHSIYEKGEGTIYIRAKAEITSSKLEKETRADSSAKTKNDLIHVTELPYKVNKAKLVESISRIIKDKKIDGLRSVADYSSWEEPVNIHLKFDPNYDGEVILNQLYKSTKLQSTFAVKMRALIDDQPKVFSLKEVLEGFISQRLENIQKKAQFIYKKNQKELINLETRRFIIDNYREIAEIAHTSSSDEEREQKLKTRFSAELKKLQEQLQTIQDKSADSSEKSSNLEQEAINRILDTPASFRQFTPERREKLQNDINKLQQDNAEQQSIINQQDKRKEKLIQELQELKSSYPQDKRKTIVTSTQHSIEERQLIPHEERIVLLSRSENKKENKINNYLTVHPLSV
;
A
#
# COMPACT_ATOMS: atom_id res chain seq x y z
N MET A 1 35.44 50.49 57.42
CA MET A 1 34.49 51.11 58.37
C MET A 1 33.67 52.16 57.63
N SER A 2 32.34 52.17 57.82
CA SER A 2 31.44 53.36 57.87
C SER A 2 31.36 54.25 56.61
N ALA A 3 30.22 54.70 56.04
CA ALA A 3 28.80 54.82 56.40
C ALA A 3 27.99 55.03 55.07
N LYS A 4 26.75 54.54 54.91
CA LYS A 4 25.44 55.28 54.93
C LYS A 4 25.51 56.75 54.41
N GLU A 5 24.64 57.25 53.52
CA GLU A 5 23.18 57.05 53.41
C GLU A 5 22.59 57.51 52.03
N LYS A 6 21.38 57.03 51.73
CA LYS A 6 20.71 56.90 50.41
C LYS A 6 19.87 58.11 49.94
N LYS A 7 19.73 58.25 48.60
CA LYS A 7 18.46 58.60 47.92
C LYS A 7 18.33 57.97 46.51
N LYS A 8 17.12 57.43 46.26
CA LYS A 8 16.45 56.91 45.04
C LYS A 8 17.06 55.66 44.37
N ASP A 9 16.20 54.67 44.07
CA ASP A 9 16.11 53.98 42.76
C ASP A 9 15.52 52.54 42.82
N GLU A 10 14.78 52.25 41.75
CA GLU A 10 14.48 50.99 41.07
C GLU A 10 14.57 49.66 41.86
N TYR A 11 13.46 48.90 41.81
CA TYR A 11 13.37 47.53 42.31
C TYR A 11 14.24 46.57 41.47
N GLY A 12 15.53 46.51 41.76
CA GLY A 12 16.47 45.48 41.29
C GLY A 12 16.62 44.32 42.28
N ALA A 13 17.10 43.17 41.80
CA ALA A 13 17.22 41.89 42.52
C ALA A 13 18.00 41.93 43.85
N GLU A 14 18.66 43.04 44.16
CA GLU A 14 19.50 43.21 45.36
C GLU A 14 18.71 43.71 46.59
N SER A 15 17.41 44.02 46.46
CA SER A 15 16.56 44.45 47.60
C SER A 15 16.03 43.30 48.47
N ILE A 16 16.44 42.07 48.22
CA ILE A 16 16.03 40.88 48.99
C ILE A 16 16.98 40.71 50.18
N GLN A 17 16.56 41.13 51.37
CA GLN A 17 17.25 40.73 52.61
C GLN A 17 16.86 39.31 52.99
N VAL A 18 17.86 38.42 53.10
CA VAL A 18 17.69 37.11 53.73
C VAL A 18 17.77 37.31 55.25
N LEU A 19 16.64 37.12 55.93
CA LEU A 19 16.58 37.10 57.39
C LEU A 19 17.08 35.73 57.88
N GLU A 20 18.29 35.68 58.42
CA GLU A 20 18.80 34.49 59.12
C GLU A 20 18.33 34.51 60.58
N ASN A 21 17.94 33.33 61.08
CA ASN A 21 17.34 33.02 62.40
C ASN A 21 15.80 32.98 62.51
N ILE A 22 15.09 32.64 61.43
CA ILE A 22 13.74 32.07 61.57
C ILE A 22 13.81 30.59 61.24
N GLU A 23 13.58 29.75 62.25
CA GLU A 23 13.40 28.31 62.06
C GLU A 23 12.34 28.04 60.97
N ALA A 24 12.77 27.42 59.88
CA ALA A 24 11.91 27.02 58.79
C ALA A 24 11.00 25.87 59.24
N VAL A 25 9.83 26.22 59.82
CA VAL A 25 8.71 25.30 59.86
C VAL A 25 8.20 25.14 58.42
N ARG A 26 8.79 24.20 57.67
CA ARG A 26 8.31 23.75 56.35
C ARG A 26 6.90 23.14 56.50
N LYS A 27 5.86 23.97 56.55
CA LYS A 27 4.50 23.57 56.19
C LYS A 27 4.33 23.85 54.70
N ARG A 28 4.32 22.79 53.87
CA ARG A 28 3.96 22.89 52.45
C ARG A 28 2.62 23.65 52.34
N PRO A 29 2.49 24.68 51.49
CA PRO A 29 1.19 25.30 51.24
C PRO A 29 0.24 24.23 50.69
N GLY A 30 -0.96 24.11 51.27
CA GLY A 30 -1.98 23.18 50.79
C GLY A 30 -2.52 23.67 49.45
N ILE A 31 -2.26 22.94 48.37
CA ILE A 31 -2.87 23.20 47.05
C ILE A 31 -4.29 22.62 47.06
N THR A 32 -5.27 23.41 46.64
CA THR A 32 -6.68 23.01 46.54
C THR A 32 -7.03 22.71 45.09
N GLY A 33 -6.58 21.56 44.57
CA GLY A 33 -6.81 21.16 43.18
C GLY A 33 -8.28 20.94 42.85
N GLY A 34 -9.05 20.50 43.85
CA GLY A 34 -10.51 20.34 43.80
C GLY A 34 -11.31 21.62 44.08
N GLY A 35 -10.64 22.76 44.24
CA GLY A 35 -11.24 24.09 44.45
C GLY A 35 -11.79 24.34 45.85
N GLY A 36 -12.94 25.01 45.98
CA GLY A 36 -13.61 25.21 47.28
C GLY A 36 -14.22 26.58 47.49
N THR A 37 -14.54 26.89 48.75
CA THR A 37 -15.29 28.11 49.12
C THR A 37 -14.57 29.40 48.74
N HIS A 38 -13.24 29.41 48.72
CA HIS A 38 -12.41 30.55 48.29
C HIS A 38 -12.48 30.82 46.79
N ILE A 39 -12.42 29.78 45.96
CA ILE A 39 -12.55 29.91 44.50
C ILE A 39 -13.97 30.35 44.13
N GLU A 40 -14.98 29.74 44.75
CA GLU A 40 -16.38 30.13 44.55
C GLU A 40 -16.62 31.59 44.95
N GLY A 41 -16.00 32.03 46.06
CA GLY A 41 -16.05 33.43 46.48
C GLY A 41 -15.44 34.37 45.42
N PHE A 42 -14.23 34.05 44.96
CA PHE A 42 -13.52 34.82 43.94
C PHE A 42 -14.31 34.93 42.62
N GLU A 43 -14.76 33.79 42.08
CA GLU A 43 -15.54 33.75 40.83
C GLU A 43 -16.84 34.57 40.96
N ASN A 44 -17.55 34.43 42.09
CA ASN A 44 -18.79 35.18 42.31
C ASN A 44 -18.54 36.69 42.40
N GLY A 45 -17.47 37.11 43.06
CA GLY A 45 -17.10 38.51 43.18
C GLY A 45 -16.71 39.12 41.83
N LEU A 46 -15.86 38.42 41.07
CA LEU A 46 -15.42 38.81 39.73
C LEU A 46 -16.60 38.93 38.75
N VAL A 47 -17.45 37.91 38.70
CA VAL A 47 -18.63 37.89 37.81
C VAL A 47 -19.61 38.99 38.17
N SER A 48 -19.87 39.21 39.47
CA SER A 48 -20.80 40.25 39.91
C SER A 48 -20.30 41.65 39.55
N ALA A 49 -19.03 41.96 39.86
CA ALA A 49 -18.45 43.27 39.56
C ALA A 49 -18.42 43.56 38.06
N THR A 50 -18.05 42.57 37.25
CA THR A 50 -17.95 42.71 35.79
C THR A 50 -19.32 42.84 35.15
N ARG A 51 -20.32 42.08 35.63
CA ARG A 51 -21.70 42.17 35.13
C ARG A 51 -22.33 43.51 35.48
N ASP A 52 -22.14 44.00 36.70
CA ASP A 52 -22.64 45.32 37.11
C ASP A 52 -22.04 46.42 36.25
N TRP A 53 -20.71 46.39 36.03
CA TRP A 53 -20.00 47.32 35.15
C TRP A 53 -20.53 47.31 33.71
N ILE A 54 -20.66 46.12 33.10
CA ILE A 54 -21.17 45.99 31.72
C ILE A 54 -22.60 46.50 31.63
N LYS A 55 -23.45 46.20 32.62
CA LYS A 55 -24.85 46.65 32.65
C LYS A 55 -24.96 48.17 32.76
N GLU A 56 -24.08 48.81 33.53
CA GLU A 56 -24.03 50.26 33.67
C GLU A 56 -23.51 50.94 32.39
N LYS A 57 -22.44 50.41 31.78
CA LYS A 57 -21.80 51.01 30.59
C LYS A 57 -22.49 50.71 29.27
N TYR A 58 -23.16 49.56 29.14
CA TYR A 58 -23.80 49.10 27.90
C TYR A 58 -25.30 48.78 28.13
N PRO A 59 -26.14 49.79 28.46
CA PRO A 59 -27.55 49.57 28.80
C PRO A 59 -28.39 49.05 27.62
N SER A 60 -27.92 49.22 26.39
CA SER A 60 -28.58 48.73 25.16
C SER A 60 -28.22 47.28 24.80
N LEU A 61 -27.35 46.61 25.56
CA LEU A 61 -26.97 45.23 25.31
C LEU A 61 -28.15 44.29 25.58
N LYS A 62 -28.65 43.65 24.53
CA LYS A 62 -29.79 42.71 24.60
C LYS A 62 -29.41 41.29 25.07
N VAL A 63 -28.12 40.99 25.19
CA VAL A 63 -27.59 39.66 25.51
C VAL A 63 -27.22 39.58 27.00
N SER A 64 -27.60 38.48 27.66
CA SER A 64 -27.24 38.23 29.06
C SER A 64 -25.80 37.70 29.17
N VAL A 65 -24.99 38.31 30.03
CA VAL A 65 -23.62 37.85 30.35
C VAL A 65 -23.69 36.79 31.45
N LEU A 66 -23.27 35.56 31.14
CA LEU A 66 -23.20 34.42 32.06
C LEU A 66 -21.83 34.33 32.74
N LYS A 67 -21.72 33.42 33.72
CA LYS A 67 -20.48 33.19 34.48
C LYS A 67 -19.33 32.79 33.56
N ASP A 68 -19.58 31.85 32.64
CA ASP A 68 -18.55 31.29 31.78
C ASP A 68 -17.98 32.34 30.80
N ASP A 69 -18.80 33.29 30.34
CA ASP A 69 -18.33 34.38 29.47
C ASP A 69 -17.28 35.27 30.15
N VAL A 70 -17.38 35.43 31.48
CA VAL A 70 -16.45 36.26 32.27
C VAL A 70 -15.18 35.48 32.61
N LEU A 71 -15.28 34.17 32.77
CA LEU A 71 -14.15 33.31 33.15
C LEU A 71 -13.35 32.82 31.94
N GLU A 72 -13.89 32.90 30.73
CA GLU A 72 -13.21 32.45 29.51
C GLU A 72 -11.89 33.19 29.28
N GLY A 73 -10.79 32.43 29.19
CA GLY A 73 -9.44 32.98 29.00
C GLY A 73 -8.79 33.57 30.26
N LEU A 74 -9.46 33.51 31.42
CA LEU A 74 -8.91 34.01 32.67
C LEU A 74 -7.82 33.06 33.21
N VAL A 75 -6.63 33.61 33.44
CA VAL A 75 -5.56 32.95 34.20
C VAL A 75 -5.36 33.74 35.49
N THR A 76 -5.52 33.08 36.63
CA THR A 76 -5.40 33.72 37.94
C THR A 76 -4.76 32.80 38.96
N ILE A 77 -4.09 33.40 39.94
CA ILE A 77 -3.55 32.72 41.11
C ILE A 77 -4.24 33.31 42.34
N LEU A 78 -5.05 32.50 43.01
CA LEU A 78 -5.72 32.88 44.25
C LEU A 78 -4.97 32.28 45.44
N ALA A 79 -4.33 33.13 46.24
CA ALA A 79 -3.68 32.76 47.48
C ALA A 79 -4.43 33.36 48.67
N ILE A 80 -4.86 32.52 49.61
CA ILE A 80 -5.51 32.94 50.85
C ILE A 80 -4.75 32.41 52.07
N ARG A 81 -4.66 33.24 53.12
CA ARG A 81 -4.08 32.85 54.39
C ARG A 81 -5.17 32.87 55.46
N MET A 82 -5.31 31.75 56.17
CA MET A 82 -6.29 31.63 57.25
C MET A 82 -5.75 30.82 58.41
N LYS A 83 -6.32 31.04 59.60
CA LYS A 83 -5.86 30.43 60.85
C LYS A 83 -6.31 28.97 60.96
N ASP A 84 -7.58 28.69 60.69
CA ASP A 84 -8.21 27.37 60.90
C ASP A 84 -8.90 26.84 59.62
N PRO A 85 -8.15 26.28 58.66
CA PRO A 85 -8.71 25.77 57.41
C PRO A 85 -9.42 24.42 57.62
N GLN A 86 -10.63 24.30 57.08
CA GLN A 86 -11.47 23.11 57.02
C GLN A 86 -11.58 22.66 55.57
N PHE A 87 -11.45 21.35 55.31
CA PHE A 87 -11.49 20.79 53.96
C PHE A 87 -12.54 19.68 53.86
N SER A 88 -13.12 19.51 52.67
CA SER A 88 -14.01 18.38 52.39
C SER A 88 -13.18 17.16 52.01
N GLY A 89 -13.06 16.20 52.93
CA GLY A 89 -12.37 14.93 52.71
C GLY A 89 -10.90 14.92 53.17
N GLN A 90 -10.34 13.71 53.24
CA GLN A 90 -9.04 13.43 53.85
C GLN A 90 -7.85 13.96 53.05
N THR A 91 -8.02 14.17 51.74
CA THR A 91 -6.99 14.66 50.82
C THR A 91 -6.71 16.15 50.92
N LYS A 92 -7.52 16.91 51.69
CA LYS A 92 -7.44 18.37 51.82
C LYS A 92 -7.48 19.13 50.47
N ASP A 93 -8.11 18.52 49.48
CA ASP A 93 -8.09 18.99 48.09
C ASP A 93 -9.12 20.10 47.81
N ARG A 94 -10.15 20.22 48.66
CA ARG A 94 -11.21 21.24 48.50
C ARG A 94 -11.53 21.95 49.82
N LEU A 95 -11.48 23.28 49.83
CA LEU A 95 -11.74 24.10 51.02
C LEU A 95 -13.24 24.19 51.33
N ALA A 96 -13.60 24.03 52.60
CA ALA A 96 -14.99 23.94 53.08
C ALA A 96 -15.41 25.04 54.06
N ASN A 97 -14.53 25.97 54.45
CA ASN A 97 -14.90 27.07 55.36
C ASN A 97 -15.93 27.99 54.69
N LYS A 98 -17.20 27.90 55.12
CA LYS A 98 -18.30 28.71 54.57
C LYS A 98 -18.08 30.23 54.65
N PRO A 99 -17.56 30.81 55.76
CA PRO A 99 -17.37 32.26 55.86
C PRO A 99 -16.38 32.83 54.83
N VAL A 100 -15.41 32.02 54.40
CA VAL A 100 -14.39 32.43 53.42
C VAL A 100 -15.01 32.81 52.09
N ARG A 101 -16.11 32.15 51.69
CA ARG A 101 -16.79 32.45 50.42
C ARG A 101 -17.22 33.90 50.33
N GLU A 102 -17.93 34.40 51.34
CA GLU A 102 -18.41 35.79 51.34
C GLU A 102 -17.28 36.80 51.54
N ILE A 103 -16.28 36.49 52.38
CA ILE A 103 -15.13 37.37 52.58
C ILE A 103 -14.36 37.57 51.26
N VAL A 104 -14.04 36.48 50.56
CA VAL A 104 -13.30 36.55 49.29
C VAL A 104 -14.16 37.18 48.19
N LYS A 105 -15.45 36.89 48.15
CA LYS A 105 -16.38 37.51 47.19
C LYS A 105 -16.43 39.02 47.33
N ASN A 106 -16.62 39.54 48.55
CA ASN A 106 -16.71 40.98 48.79
C ASN A 106 -15.39 41.68 48.46
N ALA A 107 -14.26 41.11 48.92
CA ALA A 107 -12.94 41.64 48.61
C ALA A 107 -12.66 41.66 47.10
N THR A 108 -13.00 40.58 46.39
CA THR A 108 -12.83 40.48 44.94
C THR A 108 -13.73 41.47 44.21
N TYR A 109 -15.00 41.59 44.62
CA TYR A 109 -15.95 42.53 44.02
C TYR A 109 -15.43 43.96 44.12
N ASP A 110 -15.04 44.41 45.31
CA ASP A 110 -14.58 45.78 45.54
C ASP A 110 -13.30 46.10 44.75
N LEU A 111 -12.35 45.17 44.73
CA LEU A 111 -11.10 45.33 43.98
C LEU A 111 -11.32 45.37 42.47
N VAL A 112 -12.13 44.46 41.93
CA VAL A 112 -12.44 44.40 40.50
C VAL A 112 -13.25 45.63 40.09
N LYS A 113 -14.25 46.03 40.88
CA LYS A 113 -15.06 47.22 40.60
C LYS A 113 -14.18 48.48 40.56
N LYS A 114 -13.29 48.63 41.54
CA LYS A 114 -12.32 49.73 41.56
C LYS A 114 -11.38 49.67 40.35
N PHE A 115 -10.85 48.50 40.02
CA PHE A 115 -9.97 48.32 38.86
C PHE A 115 -10.65 48.74 37.55
N LEU A 116 -11.90 48.31 37.33
CA LEU A 116 -12.67 48.65 36.13
C LEU A 116 -12.97 50.15 36.05
N GLN A 117 -13.18 50.82 37.19
CA GLN A 117 -13.35 52.28 37.27
C GLN A 117 -12.05 53.04 36.99
N ASP A 118 -10.93 52.57 37.54
CA ASP A 118 -9.63 53.25 37.46
C ASP A 118 -8.94 53.05 36.10
N HIS A 119 -9.26 51.98 35.35
CA HIS A 119 -8.56 51.59 34.11
C HIS A 119 -9.52 51.45 32.92
N GLY A 120 -10.04 52.58 32.43
CA GLY A 120 -11.07 52.63 31.37
C GLY A 120 -10.74 51.86 30.09
N SER A 121 -9.52 51.96 29.55
CA SER A 121 -9.12 51.28 28.32
C SER A 121 -9.08 49.75 28.46
N SER A 122 -8.50 49.26 29.57
CA SER A 122 -8.49 47.83 29.90
C SER A 122 -9.90 47.32 30.21
N ALA A 123 -10.71 48.11 30.92
CA ALA A 123 -12.10 47.78 31.23
C ALA A 123 -12.95 47.68 29.95
N GLU A 124 -12.74 48.56 28.97
CA GLU A 124 -13.39 48.47 27.66
C GLU A 124 -12.95 47.23 26.87
N ALA A 125 -11.65 46.93 26.83
CA ALA A 125 -11.15 45.73 26.13
C ALA A 125 -11.71 44.44 26.74
N ILE A 126 -11.69 44.32 28.07
CA ILE A 126 -12.26 43.19 28.81
C ILE A 126 -13.77 43.12 28.54
N SER A 127 -14.49 44.24 28.59
CA SER A 127 -15.93 44.28 28.32
C SER A 127 -16.25 43.83 26.89
N ARG A 128 -15.49 44.29 25.89
CA ARG A 128 -15.68 43.89 24.48
C ARG A 128 -15.48 42.39 24.29
N GLN A 129 -14.44 41.81 24.91
CA GLN A 129 -14.19 40.37 24.83
C GLN A 129 -15.37 39.58 25.43
N ILE A 130 -15.80 39.92 26.64
CA ILE A 130 -16.90 39.24 27.34
C ILE A 130 -18.22 39.38 26.56
N ILE A 131 -18.51 40.58 26.03
CA ILE A 131 -19.72 40.82 25.22
C ILE A 131 -19.68 40.00 23.93
N THR A 132 -18.51 39.89 23.29
CA THR A 132 -18.32 39.10 22.06
C THR A 132 -18.56 37.61 22.34
N THR A 133 -17.98 37.07 23.41
CA THR A 133 -18.24 35.71 23.86
C THR A 133 -19.74 35.47 24.11
N ALA A 134 -20.41 36.37 24.85
CA ALA A 134 -21.82 36.23 25.17
C ALA A 134 -22.72 36.26 23.91
N GLN A 135 -22.42 37.16 22.95
CA GLN A 135 -23.12 37.23 21.66
C GLN A 135 -22.92 35.98 20.81
N ASN A 136 -21.71 35.42 20.82
CA ASN A 136 -21.38 34.19 20.09
C ASN A 136 -22.15 32.98 20.66
N ARG A 137 -22.28 32.89 22.00
CA ARG A 137 -23.10 31.85 22.64
C ARG A 137 -24.57 31.92 22.20
N VAL A 138 -25.18 33.10 22.22
CA VAL A 138 -26.59 33.25 21.81
C VAL A 138 -26.78 32.88 20.34
N LYS A 139 -25.88 33.32 19.45
CA LYS A 139 -25.89 32.92 18.04
C LYS A 139 -25.76 31.40 17.87
N TYR A 140 -24.95 30.74 18.71
CA TYR A 140 -24.82 29.29 18.72
C TYR A 140 -26.10 28.58 19.16
N GLU A 141 -26.77 29.05 20.21
CA GLU A 141 -28.05 28.51 20.68
C GLU A 141 -29.18 28.69 19.67
N GLU A 142 -29.22 29.84 18.98
CA GLU A 142 -30.14 30.11 17.86
C GLU A 142 -29.85 29.22 16.65
N TYR A 143 -28.57 29.00 16.34
CA TYR A 143 -28.14 28.12 15.25
C TYR A 143 -28.46 26.64 15.55
N GLU A 144 -28.21 26.17 16.78
CA GLU A 144 -28.61 24.84 17.27
C GLU A 144 -30.13 24.61 17.13
N LYS A 145 -30.94 25.63 17.42
CA LYS A 145 -32.39 25.58 17.17
C LYS A 145 -32.71 25.53 15.68
N SER A 146 -32.02 26.34 14.86
CA SER A 146 -32.22 26.34 13.40
C SER A 146 -31.82 25.04 12.70
N LEU A 147 -30.83 24.32 13.25
CA LEU A 147 -30.43 22.97 12.81
C LEU A 147 -31.50 21.93 13.14
N ARG A 148 -32.26 22.11 14.23
CA ARG A 148 -33.40 21.25 14.59
C ARG A 148 -34.64 21.57 13.75
N GLU A 149 -34.77 22.80 13.28
CA GLU A 149 -35.95 23.31 12.55
C GLU A 149 -35.81 23.30 11.02
N GLY A 150 -34.68 22.83 10.46
CA GLY A 150 -34.54 22.55 9.03
C GLY A 150 -34.58 23.80 8.13
N GLY A 151 -33.61 24.70 8.28
CA GLY A 151 -33.46 25.88 7.42
C GLY A 151 -32.89 25.58 6.02
N ARG A 152 -33.65 25.93 4.98
CA ARG A 152 -33.27 25.89 3.55
C ARG A 152 -32.11 26.86 3.23
N GLY A 153 -30.98 26.29 2.82
CA GLY A 153 -29.87 26.94 2.13
C GLY A 153 -29.09 25.84 1.39
N VAL A 154 -28.58 26.12 0.18
CA VAL A 154 -27.89 25.19 -0.74
C VAL A 154 -27.38 23.92 -0.04
N SER A 155 -27.99 22.78 -0.34
CA SER A 155 -27.72 21.50 0.34
C SER A 155 -26.22 21.27 0.41
N LEU A 156 -25.64 21.43 1.60
CA LEU A 156 -24.26 21.03 1.84
C LEU A 156 -24.17 19.54 1.52
N PRO A 157 -23.04 19.07 0.96
CA PRO A 157 -22.82 17.64 0.83
C PRO A 157 -23.10 16.97 2.17
N GLY A 158 -23.94 15.93 2.21
CA GLY A 158 -24.31 15.27 3.48
C GLY A 158 -23.10 14.74 4.28
N LYS A 159 -21.95 14.60 3.61
CA LYS A 159 -20.64 14.21 4.17
C LYS A 159 -19.85 15.38 4.80
N LEU A 160 -20.08 16.62 4.38
CA LEU A 160 -19.34 17.77 4.86
C LEU A 160 -19.74 18.09 6.30
N ALA A 161 -18.77 18.12 7.21
CA ALA A 161 -18.93 18.74 8.51
C ALA A 161 -18.53 20.22 8.38
N PRO A 162 -19.48 21.18 8.34
CA PRO A 162 -19.13 22.61 8.18
C PRO A 162 -18.51 23.18 9.46
N CYS A 163 -17.85 24.34 9.34
CA CYS A 163 -17.46 25.18 10.47
C CYS A 163 -18.51 26.28 10.72
N ILE A 164 -18.46 26.90 11.91
CA ILE A 164 -19.47 27.89 12.35
C ILE A 164 -19.17 29.29 11.82
N SER A 165 -17.89 29.67 11.77
CA SER A 165 -17.43 30.98 11.35
C SER A 165 -17.77 31.24 9.88
N LYS A 166 -18.20 32.48 9.59
CA LYS A 166 -18.43 32.99 8.23
C LYS A 166 -17.22 33.74 7.68
N GLU A 167 -16.18 33.90 8.47
CA GLU A 167 -14.97 34.62 8.08
C GLU A 167 -14.06 33.71 7.27
N VAL A 168 -14.22 33.78 5.94
CA VAL A 168 -13.53 32.93 4.96
C VAL A 168 -12.03 32.86 5.23
N ALA A 169 -11.37 34.00 5.44
CA ALA A 169 -9.92 34.07 5.65
C ALA A 169 -9.41 33.23 6.85
N SER A 170 -10.22 33.10 7.89
CA SER A 170 -9.90 32.34 9.11
C SER A 170 -10.29 30.86 9.04
N ASN A 171 -11.09 30.50 8.03
CA ASN A 171 -11.72 29.19 7.90
C ASN A 171 -10.83 28.21 7.13
N GLU A 172 -10.76 26.98 7.63
CA GLU A 172 -9.96 25.89 7.06
C GLU A 172 -10.87 24.73 6.64
N LEU A 173 -10.64 24.16 5.46
CA LEU A 173 -11.26 22.91 5.03
C LEU A 173 -10.24 21.78 5.05
N PHE A 174 -10.47 20.78 5.90
CA PHE A 174 -9.71 19.54 5.93
C PHE A 174 -10.36 18.49 5.02
N ILE A 175 -9.67 18.07 3.97
CA ILE A 175 -10.09 16.97 3.10
C ILE A 175 -9.42 15.70 3.63
N VAL A 176 -10.19 14.67 3.97
CA VAL A 176 -9.66 13.48 4.68
C VAL A 176 -10.01 12.20 3.94
N GLU A 177 -9.08 11.24 3.87
CA GLU A 177 -9.33 9.93 3.24
C GLU A 177 -10.20 9.01 4.10
N GLY A 178 -11.39 8.68 3.61
CA GLY A 178 -12.29 7.68 4.19
C GLY A 178 -13.13 8.19 5.37
N GLU A 179 -14.19 7.43 5.69
CA GLU A 179 -15.11 7.78 6.77
C GLU A 179 -14.49 7.61 8.17
N SER A 180 -13.58 6.66 8.34
CA SER A 180 -12.93 6.40 9.63
C SER A 180 -12.07 7.58 10.06
N ALA A 181 -11.16 8.03 9.20
CA ALA A 181 -10.36 9.22 9.47
C ALA A 181 -11.24 10.49 9.49
N GLY A 182 -12.27 10.56 8.66
CA GLY A 182 -13.29 11.62 8.71
C GLY A 182 -13.98 11.73 10.07
N GLY A 183 -14.33 10.61 10.69
CA GLY A 183 -14.93 10.56 12.03
C GLY A 183 -13.96 11.07 13.11
N SER A 184 -12.71 10.62 13.08
CA SER A 184 -11.67 11.10 14.00
C SER A 184 -11.39 12.60 13.82
N ALA A 185 -11.25 13.07 12.58
CA ALA A 185 -11.03 14.47 12.24
C ALA A 185 -12.20 15.37 12.66
N LYS A 186 -13.44 14.92 12.46
CA LYS A 186 -14.65 15.64 12.90
C LYS A 186 -14.66 15.88 14.43
N LEU A 187 -14.16 14.92 15.20
CA LEU A 187 -14.06 15.03 16.66
C LEU A 187 -12.82 15.81 17.13
N ALA A 188 -11.75 15.80 16.34
CA ALA A 188 -10.48 16.45 16.65
C ALA A 188 -10.47 17.96 16.34
N ARG A 189 -11.24 18.39 15.33
CA ARG A 189 -11.25 19.75 14.80
C ARG A 189 -11.71 20.80 15.81
N ASP A 190 -11.33 22.05 15.56
CA ASP A 190 -12.03 23.22 16.10
C ASP A 190 -13.28 23.52 15.27
N PRO A 191 -14.50 23.26 15.77
CA PRO A 191 -15.71 23.45 14.98
C PRO A 191 -15.99 24.91 14.63
N TYR A 192 -15.34 25.87 15.30
CA TYR A 192 -15.52 27.28 15.02
C TYR A 192 -15.04 27.64 13.62
N ASN A 193 -13.81 27.25 13.25
CA ASN A 193 -13.18 27.64 11.98
C ASN A 193 -12.65 26.48 11.14
N GLN A 194 -12.78 25.21 11.57
CA GLN A 194 -12.30 24.06 10.80
C GLN A 194 -13.47 23.19 10.31
N ALA A 195 -13.60 23.06 8.99
CA ALA A 195 -14.50 22.14 8.32
C ALA A 195 -13.78 20.83 7.96
N VAL A 196 -14.52 19.73 7.86
CA VAL A 196 -13.97 18.41 7.49
C VAL A 196 -14.84 17.80 6.39
N LEU A 197 -14.21 17.41 5.28
CA LEU A 197 -14.84 16.69 4.18
C LEU A 197 -14.16 15.33 4.00
N PRO A 198 -14.82 14.22 4.38
CA PRO A 198 -14.32 12.88 4.10
C PRO A 198 -14.58 12.52 2.64
N VAL A 199 -13.54 12.06 1.95
CA VAL A 199 -13.60 11.55 0.57
C VAL A 199 -13.51 10.03 0.59
N GLN A 200 -14.42 9.35 -0.11
CA GLN A 200 -14.44 7.89 -0.13
C GLN A 200 -13.66 7.31 -1.32
N GLY A 201 -12.68 6.47 -1.02
CA GLY A 201 -11.90 5.78 -2.04
C GLY A 201 -11.02 6.72 -2.86
N LYS A 202 -10.54 6.22 -4.01
CA LYS A 202 -9.65 6.99 -4.89
C LYS A 202 -10.48 7.91 -5.79
N ILE A 203 -10.15 9.20 -5.77
CA ILE A 203 -10.74 10.18 -6.70
C ILE A 203 -10.39 9.79 -8.14
N ILE A 204 -11.32 10.02 -9.07
CA ILE A 204 -11.09 9.77 -10.49
C ILE A 204 -9.94 10.65 -11.01
N ASN A 205 -9.07 10.07 -11.84
CA ASN A 205 -8.02 10.82 -12.51
C ASN A 205 -8.65 11.72 -13.60
N VAL A 206 -8.82 13.01 -13.27
CA VAL A 206 -9.41 14.02 -14.15
C VAL A 206 -8.60 14.29 -15.42
N GLU A 207 -7.30 14.02 -15.43
CA GLU A 207 -6.42 14.23 -16.60
C GLU A 207 -6.68 13.19 -17.70
N LYS A 208 -7.14 11.99 -17.33
CA LYS A 208 -7.50 10.91 -18.28
C LYS A 208 -8.98 10.83 -18.59
N ALA A 209 -9.82 11.33 -17.69
CA ALA A 209 -11.26 11.14 -17.76
C ALA A 209 -11.89 12.14 -18.73
N GLU A 210 -12.89 11.68 -19.48
CA GLU A 210 -13.73 12.56 -20.28
C GLU A 210 -14.58 13.45 -19.35
N ARG A 211 -14.86 14.68 -19.80
CA ARG A 211 -15.62 15.67 -19.02
C ARG A 211 -16.94 15.13 -18.48
N ALA A 212 -17.68 14.35 -19.26
CA ALA A 212 -18.94 13.73 -18.81
C ALA A 212 -18.75 12.86 -17.55
N LYS A 213 -17.70 12.02 -17.52
CA LYS A 213 -17.40 11.14 -16.38
C LYS A 213 -16.93 11.91 -15.14
N ILE A 214 -16.23 13.03 -15.34
CA ILE A 214 -15.83 13.93 -14.24
C ILE A 214 -17.08 14.54 -13.61
N LEU A 215 -18.01 15.00 -14.44
CA LEU A 215 -19.26 15.63 -14.00
C LEU A 215 -20.25 14.66 -13.37
N GLU A 216 -20.20 13.38 -13.73
CA GLU A 216 -21.01 12.33 -13.09
C GLU A 216 -20.44 11.89 -11.73
N ASN A 217 -19.18 12.20 -11.43
CA ASN A 217 -18.53 11.73 -10.20
C ASN A 217 -19.02 12.51 -8.97
N GLU A 218 -19.71 11.81 -8.07
CA GLU A 218 -20.28 12.39 -6.84
C GLU A 218 -19.23 12.99 -5.90
N GLU A 219 -18.03 12.40 -5.78
CA GLU A 219 -16.97 12.94 -4.92
C GLU A 219 -16.43 14.28 -5.46
N ILE A 220 -16.31 14.41 -6.78
CA ILE A 220 -15.95 15.68 -7.43
C ILE A 220 -17.04 16.73 -7.22
N LYS A 221 -18.32 16.36 -7.40
CA LYS A 221 -19.44 17.27 -7.09
C LYS A 221 -19.41 17.73 -5.63
N ASN A 222 -19.15 16.81 -4.71
CA ASN A 222 -19.06 17.12 -3.28
C ASN A 222 -17.92 18.08 -2.97
N LEU A 223 -16.75 17.91 -3.59
CA LEU A 223 -15.61 18.83 -3.47
C LEU A 223 -15.93 20.22 -4.02
N ILE A 224 -16.48 20.29 -5.24
CA ILE A 224 -16.90 21.55 -5.88
C ILE A 224 -17.90 22.30 -5.00
N ASN A 225 -18.94 21.60 -4.52
CA ASN A 225 -19.98 22.17 -3.66
C ASN A 225 -19.43 22.60 -2.29
N ALA A 226 -18.48 21.85 -1.72
CA ALA A 226 -17.85 22.19 -0.46
C ALA A 226 -17.02 23.48 -0.58
N LEU A 227 -16.29 23.66 -1.67
CA LEU A 227 -15.49 24.86 -1.92
C LEU A 227 -16.35 26.11 -2.17
N GLY A 228 -17.61 25.91 -2.57
CA GLY A 228 -18.59 26.98 -2.77
C GLY A 228 -18.91 27.28 -4.23
N PHE A 229 -18.42 26.46 -5.16
CA PHE A 229 -18.67 26.59 -6.58
C PHE A 229 -19.85 25.72 -7.03
N SER A 230 -20.51 26.11 -8.11
CA SER A 230 -21.36 25.20 -8.89
C SER A 230 -20.52 24.38 -9.88
N VAL A 231 -21.10 23.28 -10.35
CA VAL A 231 -20.46 22.39 -11.34
C VAL A 231 -20.21 23.13 -12.67
N SER A 232 -21.08 24.05 -13.07
CA SER A 232 -20.89 24.88 -14.26
C SER A 232 -19.67 25.78 -14.12
N GLU A 233 -19.59 26.54 -13.02
CA GLU A 233 -18.49 27.47 -12.74
C GLU A 233 -17.14 26.76 -12.63
N ALA A 234 -17.10 25.61 -11.94
CA ALA A 234 -15.88 24.82 -11.82
C ALA A 234 -15.38 24.25 -13.16
N THR A 235 -16.28 24.03 -14.12
CA THR A 235 -15.92 23.52 -15.46
C THR A 235 -15.68 24.61 -16.51
N GLN A 236 -16.15 25.84 -16.26
CA GLN A 236 -15.82 27.04 -17.03
C GLN A 236 -14.45 27.62 -16.64
N ASN A 237 -13.50 26.80 -16.19
CA ASN A 237 -12.19 27.25 -15.69
C ASN A 237 -11.24 27.69 -16.82
N HIS A 238 -11.70 28.67 -17.61
CA HIS A 238 -11.02 29.41 -18.68
C HIS A 238 -9.90 30.31 -18.13
N TYR A 239 -9.95 30.62 -16.83
CA TYR A 239 -8.95 31.39 -16.08
C TYR A 239 -7.52 30.88 -16.30
N ASN A 240 -7.29 29.57 -16.19
CA ASN A 240 -5.96 28.99 -16.39
C ASN A 240 -5.49 29.00 -17.86
N ARG A 241 -6.40 28.98 -18.84
CA ARG A 241 -6.07 28.97 -20.28
C ARG A 241 -5.60 30.34 -20.76
N PHE A 242 -6.20 31.42 -20.25
CA PHE A 242 -5.80 32.80 -20.57
C PHE A 242 -4.62 33.29 -19.74
N ARG A 243 -4.56 32.95 -18.43
CA ARG A 243 -3.43 33.30 -17.55
C ARG A 243 -2.10 32.75 -18.06
N THR A 244 -2.07 31.48 -18.47
CA THR A 244 -0.86 30.85 -19.02
C THR A 244 -0.37 31.54 -20.31
N LYS A 245 -1.28 32.07 -21.14
CA LYS A 245 -0.94 32.80 -22.37
C LYS A 245 -0.48 34.24 -22.08
N LEU A 246 -1.06 34.89 -21.08
CA LEU A 246 -0.67 36.22 -20.60
C LEU A 246 0.71 36.21 -19.91
N GLU A 247 1.04 35.14 -19.20
CA GLU A 247 2.31 34.96 -18.46
C GLU A 247 3.50 34.54 -19.37
N ALA A 248 3.24 34.10 -20.62
CA ALA A 248 4.26 33.57 -21.53
C ALA A 248 5.07 34.64 -22.32
N GLU A 249 4.98 35.92 -21.96
CA GLU A 249 5.68 37.10 -22.55
C GLU A 249 5.61 37.28 -24.09
N ILE A 250 4.91 36.42 -24.83
CA ILE A 250 4.64 36.59 -26.27
C ILE A 250 3.12 36.64 -26.44
N ILE A 251 2.54 37.83 -26.31
CA ILE A 251 1.12 38.06 -26.60
C ILE A 251 1.04 38.65 -28.02
N PRO A 252 0.35 38.01 -29.00
CA PRO A 252 -0.11 38.75 -30.18
C PRO A 252 -1.05 39.88 -29.74
N GLU A 253 -1.02 41.05 -30.40
CA GLU A 253 -1.78 42.26 -30.01
C GLU A 253 -3.26 41.99 -29.70
N GLU A 254 -3.83 41.00 -30.39
CA GLU A 254 -5.17 40.47 -30.16
C GLU A 254 -5.15 38.93 -30.09
N LEU A 255 -5.97 38.37 -29.20
CA LEU A 255 -6.17 36.93 -29.05
C LEU A 255 -7.63 36.58 -29.32
N GLU A 256 -7.84 35.67 -30.27
CA GLU A 256 -9.16 35.11 -30.55
C GLU A 256 -9.63 34.19 -29.43
N ILE A 257 -10.85 34.43 -28.93
CA ILE A 257 -11.54 33.52 -28.04
C ILE A 257 -12.26 32.45 -28.88
N ALA A 258 -11.81 31.20 -28.81
CA ALA A 258 -12.36 30.11 -29.63
C ALA A 258 -13.79 29.67 -29.25
N GLU A 259 -14.34 30.12 -28.11
CA GLU A 259 -15.62 29.67 -27.54
C GLU A 259 -16.34 30.85 -26.87
N GLU A 260 -17.64 30.76 -26.62
CA GLU A 260 -18.36 31.83 -25.90
C GLU A 260 -17.84 31.95 -24.45
N PHE A 261 -17.64 33.17 -23.98
CA PHE A 261 -17.03 33.47 -22.70
C PHE A 261 -17.93 34.38 -21.86
N PHE A 262 -18.22 33.97 -20.63
CA PHE A 262 -19.11 34.69 -19.71
C PHE A 262 -18.28 35.37 -18.62
N TYR A 263 -18.54 36.64 -18.32
CA TYR A 263 -17.90 37.36 -17.20
C TYR A 263 -18.88 38.33 -16.53
N GLN A 264 -18.60 38.75 -15.30
CA GLN A 264 -19.38 39.80 -14.64
C GLN A 264 -18.71 41.16 -14.82
N ASP A 265 -19.51 42.17 -15.20
CA ASP A 265 -19.04 43.55 -15.26
C ASP A 265 -19.02 44.24 -13.89
N GLU A 266 -18.70 45.53 -13.85
CA GLU A 266 -18.57 46.32 -12.61
C GLU A 266 -19.87 46.45 -11.81
N ASN A 267 -21.01 46.08 -12.41
CA ASN A 267 -22.33 46.11 -11.78
C ASN A 267 -22.84 44.70 -11.42
N GLU A 268 -21.95 43.70 -11.41
CA GLU A 268 -22.27 42.28 -11.18
C GLU A 268 -23.22 41.67 -12.23
N GLN A 269 -23.38 42.30 -13.40
CA GLN A 269 -24.20 41.76 -14.50
C GLN A 269 -23.38 40.80 -15.36
N GLU A 270 -23.97 39.64 -15.66
CA GLU A 270 -23.36 38.63 -16.53
C GLU A 270 -23.36 39.12 -17.98
N GLN A 271 -22.17 39.25 -18.54
CA GLN A 271 -21.88 39.65 -19.91
C GLN A 271 -21.37 38.44 -20.69
N VAL A 272 -21.76 38.33 -21.96
CA VAL A 272 -21.34 37.26 -22.86
C VAL A 272 -20.44 37.83 -23.96
N ILE A 273 -19.24 37.30 -24.07
CA ILE A 273 -18.33 37.49 -25.19
C ILE A 273 -18.53 36.33 -26.16
N PRO A 274 -19.02 36.56 -27.39
CA PRO A 274 -19.23 35.50 -28.37
C PRO A 274 -17.93 34.76 -28.73
N ALA A 275 -18.07 33.50 -29.17
CA ALA A 275 -16.96 32.78 -29.80
C ALA A 275 -16.42 33.57 -31.02
N HIS A 276 -15.13 33.41 -31.30
CA HIS A 276 -14.36 34.10 -32.34
C HIS A 276 -14.18 35.61 -32.14
N THR A 277 -14.44 36.12 -30.92
CA THR A 277 -14.15 37.52 -30.58
C THR A 277 -12.66 37.69 -30.29
N PHE A 278 -12.04 38.69 -30.90
CA PHE A 278 -10.65 39.07 -30.63
C PHE A 278 -10.59 40.03 -29.45
N LEU A 279 -9.79 39.71 -28.44
CA LEU A 279 -9.56 40.58 -27.28
C LEU A 279 -8.12 41.03 -27.20
N THR A 280 -7.92 42.28 -26.83
CA THR A 280 -6.60 42.85 -26.54
C THR A 280 -6.02 42.26 -25.24
N ALA A 281 -4.69 42.35 -25.08
CA ALA A 281 -4.00 41.92 -23.87
C ALA A 281 -4.53 42.61 -22.59
N GLU A 282 -4.92 43.88 -22.66
CA GLU A 282 -5.44 44.66 -21.53
C GLU A 282 -6.87 44.25 -21.15
N GLN A 283 -7.73 44.01 -22.15
CA GLN A 283 -9.07 43.46 -21.92
C GLN A 283 -8.99 42.07 -21.30
N LEU A 284 -8.08 41.21 -21.78
CA LEU A 284 -7.84 39.89 -21.21
C LEU A 284 -7.32 39.97 -19.77
N ARG A 285 -6.37 40.86 -19.46
CA ARG A 285 -5.91 41.07 -18.07
C ARG A 285 -7.05 41.48 -17.16
N THR A 286 -7.86 42.46 -17.57
CA THR A 286 -9.00 42.95 -16.80
C THR A 286 -10.03 41.84 -16.54
N ILE A 287 -10.36 41.06 -17.58
CA ILE A 287 -11.26 39.93 -17.47
C ILE A 287 -10.70 38.87 -16.52
N VAL A 288 -9.40 38.53 -16.64
CA VAL A 288 -8.73 37.54 -15.80
C VAL A 288 -8.70 37.99 -14.34
N GLU A 289 -8.36 39.25 -14.07
CA GLU A 289 -8.33 39.83 -12.71
C GLU A 289 -9.72 39.89 -12.07
N LYS A 290 -10.75 40.35 -12.81
CA LYS A 290 -12.13 40.38 -12.31
C LYS A 290 -12.68 38.98 -12.05
N THR A 291 -12.47 38.05 -12.99
CA THR A 291 -12.87 36.63 -12.82
C THR A 291 -12.19 36.01 -11.60
N GLN A 292 -10.90 36.32 -11.37
CA GLN A 292 -10.17 35.86 -10.19
C GLN A 292 -10.77 36.42 -8.90
N GLN A 293 -11.07 37.72 -8.85
CA GLN A 293 -11.67 38.37 -7.67
C GLN A 293 -13.05 37.78 -7.36
N ASP A 294 -13.89 37.53 -8.36
CA ASP A 294 -15.22 36.96 -8.14
C ASP A 294 -15.19 35.48 -7.73
N LEU A 295 -14.24 34.71 -8.27
CA LEU A 295 -13.98 33.34 -7.81
C LEU A 295 -13.51 33.33 -6.34
N LEU A 296 -12.65 34.26 -5.95
CA LEU A 296 -12.16 34.38 -4.57
C LEU A 296 -13.26 34.82 -3.59
N LYS A 297 -14.18 35.71 -4.01
CA LYS A 297 -15.35 36.11 -3.19
C LYS A 297 -16.29 34.94 -2.86
N LYS A 298 -16.36 33.92 -3.72
CA LYS A 298 -17.25 32.76 -3.56
C LYS A 298 -16.67 31.62 -2.74
N LEU A 299 -15.36 31.64 -2.44
CA LEU A 299 -14.73 30.62 -1.60
C LEU A 299 -15.30 30.62 -0.19
N ARG A 300 -15.58 29.42 0.33
CA ARG A 300 -16.08 29.25 1.71
C ARG A 300 -14.97 29.14 2.76
N TYR A 301 -13.75 28.82 2.31
CA TYR A 301 -12.60 28.54 3.17
C TYR A 301 -11.36 29.23 2.59
N GLY A 302 -10.63 29.95 3.44
CA GLY A 302 -9.41 30.67 3.09
C GLY A 302 -8.18 29.76 3.05
N LYS A 303 -8.25 28.59 3.70
CA LYS A 303 -7.21 27.57 3.64
C LYS A 303 -7.81 26.19 3.39
N ILE A 304 -7.20 25.44 2.48
CA ILE A 304 -7.52 24.03 2.23
C ILE A 304 -6.33 23.21 2.71
N VAL A 305 -6.60 22.16 3.47
CA VAL A 305 -5.59 21.24 3.99
C VAL A 305 -5.99 19.84 3.59
N ILE A 306 -5.14 19.15 2.81
CA ILE A 306 -5.37 17.76 2.45
C ILE A 306 -4.67 16.87 3.49
N MET A 307 -5.43 15.98 4.10
CA MET A 307 -5.00 15.04 5.13
C MET A 307 -5.20 13.61 4.63
N THR A 308 -4.19 13.09 3.94
CA THR A 308 -4.09 11.67 3.59
C THR A 308 -2.75 11.09 4.03
N ASP A 309 -2.62 9.77 3.95
CA ASP A 309 -1.44 9.03 4.42
C ASP A 309 -0.17 9.31 3.59
N ALA A 310 -0.28 10.03 2.46
CA ALA A 310 0.81 10.33 1.53
C ALA A 310 0.97 11.82 1.20
N ASP A 311 0.23 12.72 1.85
CA ASP A 311 0.19 14.12 1.41
C ASP A 311 1.37 14.98 1.87
N PRO A 312 1.80 15.94 1.03
CA PRO A 312 2.77 16.95 1.42
C PRO A 312 2.19 18.00 2.37
N ASP A 313 0.87 18.23 2.41
CA ASP A 313 0.30 19.40 3.10
C ASP A 313 0.27 19.26 4.63
N ALA A 314 -0.23 18.11 5.11
CA ALA A 314 -0.41 17.84 6.52
C ALA A 314 0.60 16.80 7.00
N VAL A 315 1.63 17.26 7.72
CA VAL A 315 2.65 16.37 8.26
C VAL A 315 2.05 15.54 9.41
N THR A 316 1.93 14.24 9.20
CA THR A 316 1.43 13.29 10.20
C THR A 316 2.58 12.48 10.76
N PRO A 317 2.55 12.12 12.07
CA PRO A 317 3.64 11.35 12.65
C PRO A 317 3.65 9.92 12.13
N LEU A 318 4.83 9.41 11.78
CA LEU A 318 5.05 8.03 11.35
C LEU A 318 5.07 7.07 12.54
N TYR A 319 5.58 7.52 13.68
CA TYR A 319 5.77 6.68 14.86
C TYR A 319 5.25 7.33 16.13
N ARG A 320 4.73 6.50 17.03
CA ARG A 320 4.45 6.83 18.42
C ARG A 320 5.25 5.91 19.33
N LEU A 321 6.07 6.50 20.19
CA LEU A 321 6.74 5.79 21.28
C LEU A 321 6.05 6.13 22.59
N GLN A 322 5.42 5.13 23.20
CA GLN A 322 4.83 5.25 24.52
C GLN A 322 5.77 4.66 25.57
N THR A 323 6.29 5.53 26.43
CA THR A 323 7.11 5.14 27.60
C THR A 323 6.27 5.23 28.88
N LYS A 324 6.82 4.79 30.02
CA LYS A 324 6.15 4.96 31.33
C LYS A 324 5.98 6.44 31.75
N LYS A 325 6.80 7.35 31.21
CA LYS A 325 6.83 8.77 31.61
C LYS A 325 6.10 9.67 30.63
N GLU A 326 6.18 9.38 29.34
CA GLU A 326 5.70 10.26 28.27
C GLU A 326 5.37 9.49 26.98
N THR A 327 4.58 10.13 26.12
CA THR A 327 4.33 9.70 24.73
C THR A 327 5.02 10.69 23.79
N LYS A 328 5.85 10.17 22.89
CA LYS A 328 6.53 10.97 21.86
C LYS A 328 6.10 10.54 20.46
N TYR A 329 6.05 11.50 19.56
CA TYR A 329 5.74 11.32 18.14
C TYR A 329 6.96 11.64 17.31
N PHE A 330 7.19 10.85 16.26
CA PHE A 330 8.29 11.05 15.31
C PHE A 330 7.72 11.10 13.90
N TYR A 331 8.24 12.04 13.10
CA TYR A 331 7.76 12.35 11.75
C TYR A 331 8.70 11.81 10.66
N SER A 332 9.88 11.30 11.04
CA SER A 332 10.80 10.60 10.14
C SER A 332 11.47 9.39 10.81
N ASP A 333 11.95 8.45 9.98
CA ASP A 333 12.78 7.33 10.45
C ASP A 333 14.06 7.83 11.13
N HIS A 334 14.66 8.90 10.58
CA HIS A 334 15.88 9.51 11.12
C HIS A 334 15.66 10.04 12.55
N GLU A 335 14.55 10.73 12.81
CA GLU A 335 14.21 11.21 14.16
C GLU A 335 14.10 10.06 15.17
N LEU A 336 13.43 8.97 14.79
CA LEU A 336 13.28 7.80 15.65
C LEU A 336 14.64 7.13 15.94
N VAL A 337 15.46 6.91 14.90
CA VAL A 337 16.77 6.27 15.04
C VAL A 337 17.70 7.14 15.89
N THR A 338 17.75 8.44 15.64
CA THR A 338 18.55 9.40 16.43
C THR A 338 18.13 9.35 17.90
N TYR A 339 16.82 9.40 18.16
CA TYR A 339 16.29 9.30 19.52
C TYR A 339 16.67 7.99 20.21
N GLN A 340 16.60 6.85 19.49
CA GLN A 340 16.98 5.54 20.03
C GLN A 340 18.48 5.42 20.30
N GLN A 341 19.33 6.04 19.47
CA GLN A 341 20.77 6.07 19.66
C GLN A 341 21.17 6.93 20.86
N GLU A 342 20.52 8.08 21.04
CA GLU A 342 20.75 8.99 22.17
C GLU A 342 20.18 8.42 23.49
N ASN A 343 19.09 7.65 23.41
CA ASN A 343 18.37 7.13 24.58
C ASN A 343 18.43 5.60 24.67
N LYS A 344 19.64 5.03 24.49
CA LYS A 344 19.91 3.59 24.61
C LYS A 344 19.36 3.04 25.94
N GLY A 345 18.50 2.02 25.86
CA GLY A 345 17.86 1.38 27.02
C GLY A 345 16.43 1.83 27.34
N THR A 346 15.86 2.75 26.55
CA THR A 346 14.45 3.16 26.72
C THR A 346 13.51 2.05 26.25
N ILE A 347 12.86 1.37 27.21
CA ILE A 347 11.84 0.36 26.94
C ILE A 347 10.48 1.04 26.84
N GLY A 348 9.90 1.04 25.64
CA GLY A 348 8.58 1.60 25.36
C GLY A 348 7.85 0.84 24.26
N ARG A 349 6.53 1.00 24.19
CA ARG A 349 5.73 0.41 23.12
C ARG A 349 5.82 1.34 21.90
N LEU A 350 6.53 0.90 20.88
CA LEU A 350 6.59 1.57 19.58
C LEU A 350 5.37 1.14 18.73
N GLN A 351 4.66 2.11 18.19
CA GLN A 351 3.63 1.92 17.18
C GLN A 351 4.02 2.70 15.93
N ARG A 352 3.95 2.06 14.77
CA ARG A 352 3.99 2.72 13.46
C ARG A 352 2.56 2.98 13.02
N PHE A 353 2.24 4.22 12.64
CA PHE A 353 0.94 4.54 12.06
C PHE A 353 0.95 4.14 10.58
N LYS A 354 -0.07 3.39 10.15
CA LYS A 354 -0.25 3.03 8.73
C LYS A 354 -1.27 3.91 8.03
N GLY A 355 -2.19 4.48 8.79
CA GLY A 355 -3.07 5.51 8.28
C GLY A 355 -3.74 6.33 9.36
N LEU A 356 -4.33 7.46 8.94
CA LEU A 356 -4.96 8.44 9.82
C LEU A 356 -6.07 7.86 10.71
N GLY A 357 -6.76 6.80 10.26
CA GLY A 357 -7.80 6.13 11.04
C GLY A 357 -7.30 5.37 12.27
N GLU A 358 -6.00 5.10 12.39
CA GLU A 358 -5.40 4.47 13.57
C GLU A 358 -5.17 5.46 14.73
N MET A 359 -5.25 6.76 14.45
CA MET A 359 -5.12 7.82 15.45
C MET A 359 -6.47 8.10 16.10
N ASN A 360 -6.47 8.20 17.42
CA ASN A 360 -7.65 8.69 18.13
C ASN A 360 -7.81 10.23 17.93
N PRO A 361 -8.99 10.81 18.17
CA PRO A 361 -9.23 12.23 17.92
C PRO A 361 -8.27 13.16 18.68
N GLN A 362 -7.87 12.80 19.90
CA GLN A 362 -6.94 13.62 20.68
C GLN A 362 -5.55 13.64 20.06
N GLN A 363 -5.06 12.50 19.59
CA GLN A 363 -3.77 12.39 18.90
C GLN A 363 -3.77 13.25 17.64
N LEU A 364 -4.80 13.10 16.81
CA LEU A 364 -4.95 13.84 15.57
C LEU A 364 -5.00 15.36 15.81
N ARG A 365 -5.69 15.79 16.87
CA ARG A 365 -5.72 17.17 17.31
C ARG A 365 -4.33 17.67 17.71
N GLU A 366 -3.63 16.91 18.54
CA GLU A 366 -2.34 17.31 19.11
C GLU A 366 -1.18 17.28 18.11
N THR A 367 -1.27 16.50 17.04
CA THR A 367 -0.18 16.34 16.05
C THR A 367 -0.42 17.14 14.78
N THR A 368 -1.66 17.19 14.27
CA THR A 368 -1.89 17.58 12.87
C THR A 368 -2.94 18.70 12.71
N MET A 369 -3.94 18.81 13.59
CA MET A 369 -5.03 19.79 13.41
C MET A 369 -4.90 21.07 14.26
N ALA A 370 -4.35 20.99 15.48
CA ALA A 370 -4.26 22.16 16.35
C ALA A 370 -3.21 23.16 15.84
N ILE A 371 -3.63 24.40 15.60
CA ILE A 371 -2.82 25.48 15.02
C ILE A 371 -1.46 25.66 15.73
N LYS A 372 -1.43 25.54 17.07
CA LYS A 372 -0.21 25.73 17.88
C LYS A 372 0.78 24.56 17.85
N LYS A 373 0.37 23.38 17.40
CA LYS A 373 1.16 22.15 17.48
C LYS A 373 1.45 21.49 16.12
N ARG A 374 0.65 21.80 15.11
CA ARG A 374 0.79 21.22 13.77
C ARG A 374 1.95 21.84 12.99
N CYS A 375 2.49 21.08 12.05
CA CYS A 375 3.29 21.57 10.95
C CYS A 375 2.48 21.39 9.66
N LEU A 376 2.33 22.46 8.88
CA LEU A 376 1.71 22.41 7.56
C LEU A 376 2.71 22.92 6.54
N HIS A 377 2.80 22.25 5.40
CA HIS A 377 3.57 22.76 4.27
C HIS A 377 2.70 23.66 3.40
N GLU A 378 3.26 24.79 2.98
CA GLU A 378 2.67 25.68 1.99
C GLU A 378 3.10 25.23 0.59
N LEU A 379 2.14 24.91 -0.26
CA LEU A 379 2.40 24.51 -1.64
C LEU A 379 2.67 25.74 -2.53
N LEU A 380 3.82 25.74 -3.18
CA LEU A 380 4.22 26.74 -4.15
C LEU A 380 4.00 26.23 -5.58
N PHE A 381 3.62 27.17 -6.46
CA PHE A 381 3.42 26.93 -7.89
C PHE A 381 4.38 27.80 -8.71
N PRO A 382 5.71 27.57 -8.62
CA PRO A 382 6.70 28.49 -9.17
C PRO A 382 6.70 28.56 -10.70
N ASN A 383 6.39 27.46 -11.40
CA ASN A 383 6.36 27.40 -12.86
C ASN A 383 5.17 26.56 -13.38
N PRO A 384 3.99 27.18 -13.61
CA PRO A 384 2.78 26.47 -14.03
C PRO A 384 2.90 25.66 -15.33
N PRO A 385 3.58 26.13 -16.40
CA PRO A 385 3.87 25.33 -17.59
C PRO A 385 4.60 24.02 -17.29
N THR A 386 5.71 24.07 -16.54
CA THR A 386 6.48 22.87 -16.19
C THR A 386 5.66 21.93 -15.30
N ILE A 387 4.90 22.45 -14.35
CA ILE A 387 3.99 21.65 -13.51
C ILE A 387 2.96 20.91 -14.39
N ARG A 388 2.43 21.55 -15.44
CA ARG A 388 1.49 20.91 -16.36
C ARG A 388 2.14 19.76 -17.14
N GLU A 389 3.38 19.92 -17.60
CA GLU A 389 4.12 18.84 -18.26
C GLU A 389 4.33 17.65 -17.31
N ILE A 390 4.71 17.92 -16.06
CA ILE A 390 4.83 16.89 -15.02
C ILE A 390 3.50 16.18 -14.80
N ILE A 391 2.39 16.91 -14.66
CA ILE A 391 1.05 16.31 -14.52
C ILE A 391 0.69 15.47 -15.75
N GLN A 392 0.97 15.94 -16.96
CA GLN A 392 0.67 15.19 -18.18
C GLN A 392 1.49 13.90 -18.27
N ASP A 393 2.77 13.96 -17.90
CA ASP A 393 3.65 12.79 -17.86
C ASP A 393 3.18 11.78 -16.80
N LEU A 394 2.85 12.23 -15.59
CA LEU A 394 2.47 11.35 -14.46
C LEU A 394 1.02 10.89 -14.53
N MET A 395 0.09 11.74 -14.95
CA MET A 395 -1.35 11.47 -14.88
C MET A 395 -2.01 11.29 -16.24
N GLY A 396 -1.35 11.68 -17.34
CA GLY A 396 -1.92 11.64 -18.70
C GLY A 396 -2.00 10.26 -19.34
N SER A 397 -2.65 10.18 -20.51
CA SER A 397 -2.97 8.93 -21.21
C SER A 397 -1.74 8.10 -21.60
N LYS A 398 -0.65 8.75 -21.99
CA LYS A 398 0.61 8.08 -22.39
C LYS A 398 1.30 7.44 -21.19
N SER A 399 1.65 6.17 -21.27
CA SER A 399 2.35 5.44 -20.19
C SER A 399 3.87 5.52 -20.28
N GLU A 400 4.43 5.80 -21.46
CA GLU A 400 5.88 5.73 -21.70
C GLU A 400 6.73 6.69 -20.86
N PRO A 401 6.32 7.98 -20.64
CA PRO A 401 7.08 8.88 -19.78
C PRO A 401 7.20 8.38 -18.33
N ARG A 402 6.09 7.87 -17.77
CA ARG A 402 6.09 7.27 -16.42
C ARG A 402 6.99 6.05 -16.32
N LYS A 403 6.88 5.17 -17.32
CA LYS A 403 7.63 3.92 -17.36
C LYS A 403 9.13 4.20 -17.36
N ARG A 404 9.60 5.11 -18.22
CA ARG A 404 11.02 5.52 -18.27
C ARG A 404 11.51 6.06 -16.92
N ARG A 405 10.72 6.88 -16.24
CA ARG A 405 11.08 7.41 -14.90
C ARG A 405 11.20 6.30 -13.85
N LEU A 406 10.25 5.36 -13.81
CA LEU A 406 10.31 4.21 -12.91
C LEU A 406 11.53 3.31 -13.18
N GLU A 407 11.81 3.01 -14.46
CA GLU A 407 12.96 2.18 -14.87
C GLU A 407 14.31 2.87 -14.63
N SER A 408 14.37 4.20 -14.67
CA SER A 408 15.60 4.96 -14.38
C SER A 408 16.05 4.92 -12.92
N GLY A 409 15.20 4.46 -12.00
CA GLY A 409 15.49 4.45 -10.57
C GLY A 409 15.38 5.80 -9.88
N GLU A 410 14.79 6.81 -10.54
CA GLU A 410 14.61 8.18 -10.02
C GLU A 410 13.98 8.21 -8.61
N HIS A 411 13.07 7.28 -8.32
CA HIS A 411 12.43 7.13 -7.00
C HIS A 411 13.42 6.90 -5.84
N LYS A 412 14.60 6.30 -6.08
CA LYS A 412 15.60 6.03 -5.02
C LYS A 412 16.27 7.30 -4.49
N ASN A 413 16.34 8.33 -5.34
CA ASN A 413 16.96 9.62 -5.03
C ASN A 413 15.93 10.75 -4.86
N ALA A 414 14.67 10.48 -5.17
CA ALA A 414 13.58 11.44 -5.07
C ALA A 414 13.28 11.73 -3.60
N GLN A 415 13.77 12.87 -3.10
CA GLN A 415 13.41 13.38 -1.78
C GLN A 415 12.66 14.69 -1.93
N LEU A 416 11.64 14.86 -1.09
CA LEU A 416 10.91 16.11 -1.02
C LEU A 416 11.78 17.17 -0.34
N THR A 417 12.06 18.26 -1.05
CA THR A 417 12.79 19.40 -0.47
C THR A 417 11.79 20.34 0.19
N VAL A 418 11.95 20.58 1.49
CA VAL A 418 11.14 21.53 2.27
C VAL A 418 12.04 22.68 2.68
N ILE A 419 11.71 23.90 2.25
CA ILE A 419 12.45 25.13 2.64
C ILE A 419 11.47 26.06 3.32
N ASP A 420 11.71 26.43 4.58
CA ASP A 420 10.83 27.30 5.37
C ASP A 420 9.35 26.86 5.39
N ASN A 421 9.09 25.56 5.51
CA ASN A 421 7.77 24.93 5.38
C ASN A 421 7.07 25.13 4.03
N LYS A 422 7.82 25.49 2.98
CA LYS A 422 7.30 25.61 1.61
C LYS A 422 7.77 24.44 0.76
N VAL A 423 6.90 23.99 -0.12
CA VAL A 423 7.11 22.82 -0.98
C VAL A 423 6.70 23.15 -2.40
N ASP A 424 7.56 22.87 -3.38
CA ASP A 424 7.21 22.93 -4.81
C ASP A 424 6.22 21.79 -5.14
N ILE A 425 5.04 22.15 -5.64
CA ILE A 425 4.01 21.17 -6.00
C ILE A 425 4.43 20.20 -7.11
N GLY A 426 5.21 20.66 -8.09
CA GLY A 426 5.73 19.83 -9.17
C GLY A 426 6.68 18.75 -8.63
N GLN A 427 7.58 19.15 -7.72
CA GLN A 427 8.46 18.21 -7.01
C GLN A 427 7.66 17.27 -6.11
N ALA A 428 6.69 17.79 -5.35
CA ALA A 428 5.84 16.98 -4.49
C ALA A 428 5.06 15.93 -5.26
N LEU A 429 4.40 16.34 -6.36
CA LEU A 429 3.67 15.42 -7.25
C LEU A 429 4.59 14.34 -7.81
N LEU A 430 5.79 14.70 -8.25
CA LEU A 430 6.76 13.74 -8.79
C LEU A 430 7.19 12.72 -7.72
N VAL A 431 7.67 13.19 -6.57
CA VAL A 431 8.17 12.33 -5.47
C VAL A 431 7.04 11.42 -4.99
N LYS A 432 5.87 11.98 -4.65
CA LYS A 432 4.72 11.21 -4.14
C LYS A 432 4.15 10.24 -5.16
N PHE A 433 4.09 10.62 -6.43
CA PHE A 433 3.67 9.70 -7.48
C PHE A 433 4.66 8.55 -7.65
N LEU A 434 5.97 8.82 -7.63
CA LEU A 434 7.00 7.79 -7.75
C LEU A 434 7.01 6.84 -6.55
N GLU A 435 6.89 7.35 -5.32
CA GLU A 435 6.71 6.55 -4.10
C GLU A 435 5.51 5.60 -4.23
N TYR A 436 4.34 6.15 -4.59
CA TYR A 436 3.12 5.38 -4.80
C TYR A 436 3.27 4.34 -5.92
N ALA A 437 3.78 4.76 -7.07
CA ALA A 437 3.89 3.90 -8.24
C ALA A 437 4.86 2.75 -7.99
N TYR A 438 5.96 3.03 -7.30
CA TYR A 438 6.94 2.03 -6.90
C TYR A 438 6.36 1.05 -5.87
N GLU A 439 5.72 1.54 -4.80
CA GLU A 439 5.07 0.67 -3.79
C GLU A 439 4.03 -0.25 -4.44
N VAL A 440 3.23 0.26 -5.37
CA VAL A 440 2.26 -0.56 -6.11
C VAL A 440 2.95 -1.58 -7.01
N VAL A 441 4.05 -1.20 -7.66
CA VAL A 441 4.82 -2.10 -8.54
C VAL A 441 5.46 -3.23 -7.74
N GLU A 442 6.14 -2.89 -6.64
CA GLU A 442 6.84 -3.81 -5.75
C GLU A 442 5.87 -4.70 -4.95
N ASP A 443 4.88 -4.11 -4.27
CA ASP A 443 4.04 -4.86 -3.33
C ASP A 443 2.88 -5.62 -4.00
N ARG A 444 2.50 -5.24 -5.24
CA ARG A 444 1.26 -5.75 -5.86
C ARG A 444 1.35 -6.13 -7.34
N ALA A 445 2.13 -5.42 -8.16
CA ALA A 445 2.01 -5.54 -9.61
C ALA A 445 2.93 -6.60 -10.23
N LEU A 446 4.20 -6.65 -9.82
CA LEU A 446 5.21 -7.52 -10.44
C LEU A 446 5.67 -8.62 -9.47
N PRO A 447 5.98 -9.83 -10.00
CA PRO A 447 6.63 -10.86 -9.22
C PRO A 447 8.12 -10.58 -9.07
N GLN A 448 8.74 -11.18 -8.05
CA GLN A 448 10.20 -11.25 -7.96
C GLN A 448 10.73 -12.28 -8.97
N LEU A 449 11.86 -11.97 -9.62
CA LEU A 449 12.46 -12.84 -10.65
C LEU A 449 12.78 -14.24 -10.12
N HIS A 450 13.20 -14.32 -8.86
CA HIS A 450 13.75 -15.53 -8.27
C HIS A 450 12.70 -16.58 -7.88
N ASP A 451 11.47 -16.19 -7.53
CA ASP A 451 10.40 -17.10 -7.11
C ASP A 451 9.13 -16.99 -7.96
N GLY A 452 9.01 -15.98 -8.81
CA GLY A 452 7.81 -15.74 -9.62
C GLY A 452 6.60 -15.30 -8.80
N LEU A 453 6.77 -14.94 -7.52
CA LEU A 453 5.68 -14.60 -6.60
C LEU A 453 5.61 -13.09 -6.33
N LYS A 454 4.36 -12.62 -6.24
CA LYS A 454 4.04 -11.31 -5.66
C LYS A 454 4.04 -11.38 -4.13
N PRO A 455 4.24 -10.27 -3.42
CA PRO A 455 4.25 -10.27 -1.95
C PRO A 455 3.03 -10.90 -1.29
N VAL A 456 1.81 -10.66 -1.80
CA VAL A 456 0.60 -11.31 -1.29
C VAL A 456 0.64 -12.85 -1.42
N GLN A 457 1.15 -13.37 -2.54
CA GLN A 457 1.26 -14.82 -2.79
C GLN A 457 2.29 -15.44 -1.85
N ARG A 458 3.45 -14.79 -1.70
CA ARG A 458 4.51 -15.21 -0.77
C ARG A 458 4.04 -15.21 0.68
N ARG A 459 3.34 -14.15 1.11
CA ARG A 459 2.77 -14.03 2.47
C ARG A 459 1.74 -15.12 2.75
N ILE A 460 0.91 -15.50 1.77
CA ILE A 460 -0.03 -16.63 1.89
C ILE A 460 0.72 -17.95 2.08
N LEU A 461 1.66 -18.27 1.19
CA LEU A 461 2.42 -19.54 1.26
C LEU A 461 3.23 -19.65 2.56
N TYR A 462 3.87 -18.56 2.99
CA TYR A 462 4.58 -18.51 4.26
C TYR A 462 3.64 -18.71 5.46
N THR A 463 2.43 -18.14 5.43
CA THR A 463 1.44 -18.36 6.49
C THR A 463 0.95 -19.81 6.52
N LEU A 464 0.73 -20.43 5.36
CA LEU A 464 0.40 -21.86 5.27
C LEU A 464 1.50 -22.73 5.89
N TYR A 465 2.77 -22.39 5.61
CA TYR A 465 3.93 -23.05 6.20
C TYR A 465 4.00 -22.87 7.72
N GLU A 466 3.86 -21.64 8.24
CA GLU A 466 3.84 -21.37 9.69
C GLU A 466 2.71 -22.10 10.43
N LEU A 467 1.55 -22.23 9.78
CA LEU A 467 0.41 -22.98 10.33
C LEU A 467 0.57 -24.50 10.19
N GLY A 468 1.66 -24.98 9.57
CA GLY A 468 1.92 -26.40 9.35
C GLY A 468 0.93 -27.06 8.40
N LEU A 469 0.32 -26.29 7.48
CA LEU A 469 -0.67 -26.76 6.51
C LEU A 469 0.03 -27.38 5.30
N LEU A 470 0.70 -28.49 5.56
CA LEU A 470 1.40 -29.31 4.56
C LEU A 470 0.42 -30.25 3.82
N PRO A 471 0.78 -30.76 2.63
CA PRO A 471 -0.09 -31.65 1.83
C PRO A 471 -0.53 -32.93 2.57
N ASN A 472 0.24 -33.37 3.56
CA ASN A 472 -0.06 -34.54 4.39
C ASN A 472 -0.96 -34.24 5.60
N LYS A 473 -1.51 -33.01 5.70
CA LYS A 473 -2.38 -32.56 6.79
C LYS A 473 -3.77 -32.25 6.27
N ALA A 474 -4.78 -32.36 7.15
CA ALA A 474 -6.16 -32.08 6.79
C ALA A 474 -6.36 -30.59 6.41
N HIS A 475 -7.21 -30.36 5.40
CA HIS A 475 -7.53 -29.01 4.94
C HIS A 475 -8.13 -28.16 6.07
N ARG A 476 -7.86 -26.85 6.00
CA ARG A 476 -8.43 -25.83 6.89
C ARG A 476 -9.25 -24.84 6.08
N LYS A 477 -10.21 -24.18 6.76
CA LYS A 477 -11.02 -23.13 6.15
C LYS A 477 -10.12 -21.97 5.70
N ALA A 478 -10.27 -21.59 4.43
CA ALA A 478 -9.63 -20.45 3.79
C ALA A 478 -9.68 -19.16 4.63
N ALA A 479 -10.83 -18.87 5.25
CA ALA A 479 -11.01 -17.68 6.10
C ALA A 479 -10.01 -17.60 7.27
N LYS A 480 -9.56 -18.74 7.82
CA LYS A 480 -8.57 -18.76 8.91
C LYS A 480 -7.19 -18.34 8.42
N VAL A 481 -6.79 -18.82 7.24
CA VAL A 481 -5.51 -18.43 6.60
C VAL A 481 -5.54 -16.95 6.23
N VAL A 482 -6.64 -16.48 5.64
CA VAL A 482 -6.84 -15.06 5.28
C VAL A 482 -6.74 -14.16 6.52
N GLY A 483 -7.39 -14.52 7.62
CA GLY A 483 -7.32 -13.76 8.87
C GLY A 483 -5.91 -13.65 9.44
N ASP A 484 -5.13 -14.74 9.42
CA ASP A 484 -3.76 -14.75 9.93
C ASP A 484 -2.79 -13.98 9.01
N VAL A 485 -2.99 -14.07 7.68
CA VAL A 485 -2.23 -13.26 6.70
C VAL A 485 -2.47 -11.77 6.95
N ILE A 486 -3.72 -11.33 7.13
CA ILE A 486 -4.04 -9.92 7.37
C ILE A 486 -3.49 -9.43 8.71
N GLY A 487 -3.70 -10.23 9.76
CA GLY A 487 -3.32 -9.85 11.12
C GLY A 487 -1.82 -9.74 11.33
N LYS A 488 -1.00 -10.47 10.55
CA LYS A 488 0.45 -10.55 10.75
C LYS A 488 1.29 -9.93 9.64
N LEU A 489 0.91 -10.13 8.37
CA LEU A 489 1.84 -9.93 7.24
C LEU A 489 1.33 -9.00 6.14
N HIS A 490 0.01 -8.90 5.93
CA HIS A 490 -0.58 -8.19 4.79
C HIS A 490 -1.75 -7.30 5.20
N PRO A 491 -1.53 -6.03 5.59
CA PRO A 491 -2.54 -5.14 6.16
C PRO A 491 -3.47 -4.56 5.08
N HIS A 492 -4.04 -5.41 4.23
CA HIS A 492 -4.97 -5.05 3.17
C HIS A 492 -6.24 -5.90 3.28
N GLY A 493 -7.28 -5.51 2.55
CA GLY A 493 -8.60 -6.14 2.62
C GLY A 493 -8.56 -7.66 2.38
N ASP A 494 -9.37 -8.38 3.14
CA ASP A 494 -9.54 -9.83 3.10
C ASP A 494 -9.87 -10.38 1.72
N GLN A 495 -10.69 -9.65 0.96
CA GLN A 495 -11.07 -10.01 -0.40
C GLN A 495 -9.86 -10.12 -1.33
N SER A 496 -8.84 -9.27 -1.17
CA SER A 496 -7.64 -9.28 -2.01
C SER A 496 -6.79 -10.53 -1.74
N VAL A 497 -6.61 -10.87 -0.46
CA VAL A 497 -5.87 -12.07 -0.04
C VAL A 497 -6.62 -13.33 -0.45
N TYR A 498 -7.93 -13.38 -0.21
CA TYR A 498 -8.77 -14.51 -0.57
C TYR A 498 -8.77 -14.76 -2.09
N GLN A 499 -8.91 -13.71 -2.90
CA GLN A 499 -8.85 -13.85 -4.37
C GLN A 499 -7.48 -14.36 -4.85
N ALA A 500 -6.38 -13.87 -4.28
CA ALA A 500 -5.04 -14.38 -4.61
C ALA A 500 -4.93 -15.86 -4.27
N MET A 501 -5.43 -16.27 -3.10
CA MET A 501 -5.44 -17.66 -2.64
C MET A 501 -6.29 -18.56 -3.55
N VAL A 502 -7.49 -18.13 -3.95
CA VAL A 502 -8.35 -18.87 -4.88
C VAL A 502 -7.68 -19.07 -6.23
N LYS A 503 -7.00 -18.05 -6.77
CA LYS A 503 -6.29 -18.18 -8.06
C LYS A 503 -5.16 -19.20 -7.99
N MET A 504 -4.41 -19.25 -6.88
CA MET A 504 -3.32 -20.21 -6.68
C MET A 504 -3.81 -21.66 -6.51
N ALA A 505 -5.11 -21.87 -6.26
CA ALA A 505 -5.75 -23.18 -6.14
C ALA A 505 -6.54 -23.60 -7.40
N GLN A 506 -6.67 -22.72 -8.40
CA GLN A 506 -7.42 -23.01 -9.63
C GLN A 506 -6.50 -23.61 -10.70
N ASP A 507 -6.71 -24.88 -11.01
CA ASP A 507 -6.00 -25.67 -12.02
C ASP A 507 -6.15 -25.18 -13.46
N PHE A 508 -7.17 -24.37 -13.76
CA PHE A 508 -7.36 -23.66 -15.04
C PHE A 508 -6.72 -22.26 -15.07
N ASN A 509 -6.20 -21.78 -13.93
CA ASN A 509 -5.62 -20.44 -13.78
C ASN A 509 -4.11 -20.52 -13.62
N TYR A 510 -3.65 -21.30 -12.63
CA TYR A 510 -2.27 -21.70 -12.47
C TYR A 510 -2.03 -22.98 -13.22
N ARG A 511 -0.96 -23.01 -14.02
CA ARG A 511 -0.50 -24.26 -14.63
C ARG A 511 -0.13 -25.28 -13.55
N TYR A 512 0.46 -24.77 -12.45
CA TYR A 512 0.95 -25.47 -11.26
C TYR A 512 0.38 -24.86 -9.97
N PRO A 513 -0.77 -25.35 -9.47
CA PRO A 513 -1.38 -24.83 -8.27
C PRO A 513 -0.47 -24.97 -7.05
N LEU A 514 -0.11 -23.83 -6.44
CA LEU A 514 0.76 -23.75 -5.26
C LEU A 514 0.02 -24.03 -3.95
N ILE A 515 -1.31 -23.99 -4.04
CA ILE A 515 -2.22 -24.43 -2.99
C ILE A 515 -2.97 -25.59 -3.63
N ASP A 516 -2.97 -26.74 -2.97
CA ASP A 516 -3.70 -27.90 -3.46
C ASP A 516 -5.20 -27.60 -3.54
N GLY A 517 -5.62 -27.17 -4.74
CA GLY A 517 -6.24 -28.06 -5.73
C GLY A 517 -5.29 -28.35 -6.92
N GLN A 518 -4.65 -29.51 -6.91
CA GLN A 518 -3.92 -30.30 -7.93
C GLN A 518 -3.20 -29.67 -9.18
N GLY A 519 -1.83 -29.75 -9.19
CA GLY A 519 -0.97 -30.36 -10.27
C GLY A 519 0.13 -29.51 -11.00
N GLU A 520 1.42 -29.99 -11.15
CA GLU A 520 2.71 -29.24 -11.47
C GLU A 520 3.67 -29.62 -12.71
N VAL A 521 4.84 -28.92 -13.01
CA VAL A 521 5.99 -29.22 -13.99
C VAL A 521 7.38 -28.72 -13.56
N VAL A 522 8.41 -29.48 -13.97
CA VAL A 522 9.84 -29.33 -13.55
C VAL A 522 10.88 -29.39 -14.71
N ASP A 523 10.51 -29.64 -15.97
CA ASP A 523 11.47 -30.15 -16.97
C ASP A 523 12.49 -29.14 -17.57
N ALA A 524 12.16 -27.85 -17.69
CA ALA A 524 13.04 -26.89 -18.37
C ALA A 524 14.25 -26.45 -17.53
N THR A 525 14.15 -26.55 -16.21
CA THR A 525 15.13 -26.00 -15.27
C THR A 525 16.40 -26.86 -15.17
N ILE A 526 16.28 -28.17 -15.35
CA ILE A 526 17.38 -29.14 -15.14
C ILE A 526 18.50 -28.95 -16.17
N ASN A 527 18.14 -28.67 -17.44
CA ASN A 527 19.12 -28.63 -18.53
C ASN A 527 19.95 -27.33 -18.54
N LEU A 528 19.40 -26.20 -18.09
CA LEU A 528 20.16 -24.94 -18.00
C LEU A 528 21.25 -25.00 -16.90
N ILE A 529 21.10 -25.87 -15.90
CA ILE A 529 22.11 -26.03 -14.83
C ILE A 529 23.29 -26.87 -15.31
N GLN A 530 23.05 -27.84 -16.20
CA GLN A 530 24.07 -28.74 -16.74
C GLN A 530 24.96 -28.06 -17.78
N GLU A 531 24.39 -27.15 -18.59
CA GLU A 531 25.11 -26.42 -19.65
C GLU A 531 24.78 -24.91 -19.62
N PRO A 532 25.56 -24.08 -18.89
CA PRO A 532 25.28 -22.63 -18.73
C PRO A 532 25.33 -21.83 -20.05
N GLU A 533 26.05 -22.33 -21.05
CA GLU A 533 26.26 -21.71 -22.36
C GLU A 533 25.18 -22.12 -23.39
N ILE A 534 24.14 -22.86 -22.99
CA ILE A 534 23.09 -23.31 -23.91
C ILE A 534 22.48 -22.12 -24.68
N SER A 535 22.42 -22.24 -26.00
CA SER A 535 21.82 -21.23 -26.87
C SER A 535 20.30 -21.21 -26.71
N LEU A 536 19.66 -20.06 -26.99
CA LEU A 536 18.19 -19.96 -26.97
C LEU A 536 17.54 -20.98 -27.91
N GLU A 537 18.17 -21.25 -29.05
CA GLU A 537 17.75 -22.21 -30.07
C GLU A 537 17.67 -23.65 -29.52
N GLN A 538 18.65 -24.04 -28.69
CA GLN A 538 18.68 -25.35 -28.02
C GLN A 538 17.72 -25.41 -26.82
N LEU A 539 17.52 -24.30 -26.10
CA LEU A 539 16.58 -24.22 -24.98
C LEU A 539 15.12 -24.43 -25.42
N ILE A 540 14.75 -23.94 -26.61
CA ILE A 540 13.42 -24.10 -27.21
C ILE A 540 13.10 -25.57 -27.52
N THR A 541 14.09 -26.43 -27.73
CA THR A 541 13.84 -27.88 -27.87
C THR A 541 13.21 -28.48 -26.60
N TYR A 542 13.51 -27.90 -25.43
CA TYR A 542 13.03 -28.37 -24.13
C TYR A 542 11.83 -27.59 -23.60
N LEU A 543 11.67 -26.32 -23.98
CA LEU A 543 10.48 -25.50 -23.72
C LEU A 543 9.92 -24.93 -25.04
N PRO A 544 9.30 -25.77 -25.89
CA PRO A 544 8.93 -25.39 -27.26
C PRO A 544 7.89 -24.28 -27.32
N ALA A 545 7.02 -24.19 -26.33
CA ALA A 545 6.03 -23.14 -26.19
C ALA A 545 5.51 -23.05 -24.75
N PRO A 546 4.80 -21.96 -24.39
CA PRO A 546 4.07 -21.92 -23.13
C PRO A 546 3.03 -23.04 -23.08
N ASP A 547 2.96 -23.72 -21.94
CA ASP A 547 1.95 -24.76 -21.71
C ASP A 547 0.81 -24.17 -20.86
N PHE A 548 -0.34 -23.96 -21.48
CA PHE A 548 -1.51 -23.40 -20.82
C PHE A 548 -2.32 -24.49 -20.10
N PRO A 549 -2.85 -24.21 -18.89
CA PRO A 549 -3.65 -25.17 -18.13
C PRO A 549 -4.97 -25.57 -18.81
N THR A 550 -5.43 -24.78 -19.79
CA THR A 550 -6.66 -25.03 -20.56
C THR A 550 -6.41 -25.81 -21.85
N GLY A 551 -5.15 -26.20 -22.12
CA GLY A 551 -4.74 -26.76 -23.41
C GLY A 551 -4.88 -25.75 -24.55
N GLY A 552 -5.45 -26.21 -25.66
CA GLY A 552 -5.59 -25.46 -26.90
C GLY A 552 -4.37 -25.60 -27.82
N GLN A 553 -4.43 -24.86 -28.91
CA GLN A 553 -3.42 -24.90 -29.97
C GLN A 553 -2.73 -23.55 -30.09
N ILE A 554 -1.41 -23.50 -29.90
CA ILE A 554 -0.59 -22.34 -30.24
C ILE A 554 -0.32 -22.37 -31.75
N LEU A 555 -0.58 -21.23 -32.39
CA LEU A 555 -0.30 -21.01 -33.81
C LEU A 555 1.04 -20.31 -34.00
N GLU A 556 1.60 -20.38 -35.20
CA GLU A 556 2.83 -19.69 -35.61
C GLU A 556 4.05 -19.98 -34.72
N GLN A 557 4.41 -21.27 -34.60
CA GLN A 557 5.60 -21.71 -33.86
C GLN A 557 6.86 -20.88 -34.12
N GLU A 558 7.09 -20.48 -35.39
CA GLU A 558 8.20 -19.64 -35.85
C GLU A 558 8.37 -18.34 -35.03
N LYS A 559 7.27 -17.75 -34.54
CA LYS A 559 7.31 -16.48 -33.80
C LYS A 559 7.77 -16.65 -32.35
N LEU A 560 7.65 -17.84 -31.77
CA LEU A 560 7.92 -18.08 -30.35
C LEU A 560 9.38 -17.79 -29.98
N HIS A 561 10.31 -18.06 -30.90
CA HIS A 561 11.73 -17.74 -30.70
C HIS A 561 11.92 -16.25 -30.39
N SER A 562 11.42 -15.38 -31.26
CA SER A 562 11.54 -13.92 -31.10
C SER A 562 10.88 -13.41 -29.81
N ILE A 563 9.82 -14.08 -29.34
CA ILE A 563 9.11 -13.73 -28.12
C ILE A 563 9.93 -14.10 -26.88
N TYR A 564 10.55 -15.28 -26.87
CA TYR A 564 11.43 -15.70 -25.78
C TYR A 564 12.73 -14.92 -25.72
N GLU A 565 13.26 -14.51 -26.88
CA GLU A 565 14.45 -13.66 -26.99
C GLU A 565 14.17 -12.25 -26.45
N LYS A 566 13.09 -11.61 -26.90
CA LYS A 566 12.78 -10.22 -26.54
C LYS A 566 12.07 -10.09 -25.19
N GLY A 567 11.54 -11.19 -24.66
CA GLY A 567 10.70 -11.16 -23.46
C GLY A 567 9.28 -10.62 -23.70
N GLU A 568 8.93 -10.27 -24.94
CA GLU A 568 7.63 -9.73 -25.27
C GLU A 568 7.15 -10.09 -26.68
N GLY A 569 5.83 -10.16 -26.84
CA GLY A 569 5.19 -10.37 -28.13
C GLY A 569 3.76 -10.88 -27.99
N THR A 570 3.21 -11.43 -29.07
CA THR A 570 1.83 -11.93 -29.11
C THR A 570 1.80 -13.36 -29.59
N ILE A 571 1.15 -14.23 -28.82
CA ILE A 571 0.89 -15.62 -29.15
C ILE A 571 -0.57 -15.77 -29.54
N TYR A 572 -0.85 -16.49 -30.63
CA TYR A 572 -2.21 -16.81 -31.05
C TYR A 572 -2.58 -18.19 -30.54
N ILE A 573 -3.74 -18.30 -29.89
CA ILE A 573 -4.22 -19.54 -29.29
C ILE A 573 -5.59 -19.86 -29.89
N ARG A 574 -5.75 -21.07 -30.41
CA ARG A 574 -6.96 -21.59 -31.04
C ARG A 574 -7.54 -22.72 -30.20
N ALA A 575 -8.86 -22.81 -30.15
CA ALA A 575 -9.60 -23.90 -29.53
C ALA A 575 -9.35 -25.21 -30.29
N LYS A 576 -9.39 -26.33 -29.58
CA LYS A 576 -9.37 -27.65 -30.23
C LYS A 576 -10.81 -28.07 -30.50
N ALA A 577 -11.10 -28.38 -31.75
CA ALA A 577 -12.42 -28.82 -32.17
C ALA A 577 -12.32 -29.99 -33.15
N GLU A 578 -13.23 -30.95 -33.00
CA GLU A 578 -13.38 -32.12 -33.86
C GLU A 578 -14.69 -32.00 -34.63
N ILE A 579 -14.65 -32.27 -35.93
CA ILE A 579 -15.82 -32.20 -36.80
C ILE A 579 -16.29 -33.63 -37.07
N THR A 580 -17.57 -33.89 -36.80
CA THR A 580 -18.25 -35.11 -37.25
C THR A 580 -19.26 -34.70 -38.32
N SER A 581 -19.14 -35.24 -39.54
CA SER A 581 -20.13 -35.01 -40.60
C SER A 581 -20.66 -36.32 -41.18
N SER A 582 -21.92 -36.30 -41.60
CA SER A 582 -22.62 -37.45 -42.18
C SER A 582 -22.20 -37.75 -43.63
N LYS A 583 -21.55 -36.81 -44.32
CA LYS A 583 -21.02 -36.99 -45.69
C LYS A 583 -19.73 -37.82 -45.73
N LEU A 584 -18.86 -37.70 -44.72
CA LEU A 584 -17.57 -38.42 -44.63
C LEU A 584 -17.71 -39.94 -44.33
N GLU A 585 -18.79 -40.38 -43.67
CA GLU A 585 -19.01 -41.81 -43.34
C GLU A 585 -19.59 -42.64 -44.51
N LYS A 586 -20.21 -42.01 -45.52
CA LYS A 586 -20.80 -42.74 -46.67
C LYS A 586 -19.78 -43.42 -47.58
N GLU A 587 -18.51 -43.04 -47.51
CA GLU A 587 -17.44 -43.63 -48.34
C GLU A 587 -16.77 -44.86 -47.70
N THR A 588 -17.02 -45.17 -46.42
CA THR A 588 -16.20 -46.18 -45.70
C THR A 588 -16.95 -47.37 -45.09
N ARG A 589 -18.29 -47.38 -44.94
CA ARG A 589 -19.01 -48.59 -44.44
C ARG A 589 -20.41 -48.79 -45.03
N ALA A 590 -20.69 -50.03 -45.45
CA ALA A 590 -21.94 -50.48 -46.09
C ALA A 590 -22.90 -51.24 -45.14
N ASP A 591 -22.81 -51.05 -43.82
CA ASP A 591 -23.70 -51.72 -42.87
C ASP A 591 -24.75 -50.77 -42.28
N SER A 592 -26.01 -51.10 -42.58
CA SER A 592 -27.23 -50.36 -42.30
C SER A 592 -27.75 -50.55 -40.86
N SER A 593 -26.94 -50.17 -39.86
CA SER A 593 -27.42 -50.09 -38.46
C SER A 593 -26.79 -48.95 -37.61
N ALA A 594 -26.32 -47.87 -38.24
CA ALA A 594 -25.82 -46.70 -37.54
C ALA A 594 -26.95 -45.69 -37.21
N LYS A 595 -27.22 -45.49 -35.90
CA LYS A 595 -27.99 -44.35 -35.38
C LYS A 595 -27.45 -43.05 -35.99
N THR A 596 -28.36 -42.18 -36.43
CA THR A 596 -28.13 -40.83 -36.99
C THR A 596 -27.06 -40.06 -36.20
N LYS A 597 -25.80 -40.10 -36.63
CA LYS A 597 -24.77 -39.19 -36.12
C LYS A 597 -25.02 -37.82 -36.73
N ASN A 598 -25.22 -36.82 -35.87
CA ASN A 598 -25.52 -35.45 -36.26
C ASN A 598 -24.25 -34.74 -36.75
N ASP A 599 -24.37 -33.92 -37.79
CA ASP A 599 -23.34 -32.97 -38.22
C ASP A 599 -23.04 -31.99 -37.08
N LEU A 600 -21.85 -32.13 -36.49
CA LEU A 600 -21.47 -31.55 -35.21
C LEU A 600 -20.01 -31.08 -35.23
N ILE A 601 -19.78 -29.87 -34.75
CA ILE A 601 -18.47 -29.39 -34.31
C ILE A 601 -18.41 -29.56 -32.79
N HIS A 602 -17.49 -30.39 -32.31
CA HIS A 602 -17.27 -30.68 -30.89
C HIS A 602 -16.01 -29.98 -30.41
N VAL A 603 -16.16 -28.96 -29.57
CA VAL A 603 -15.03 -28.22 -28.98
C VAL A 603 -14.64 -28.87 -27.66
N THR A 604 -13.38 -29.30 -27.56
CA THR A 604 -12.82 -30.06 -26.43
C THR A 604 -11.80 -29.29 -25.61
N GLU A 605 -11.23 -28.21 -26.14
CA GLU A 605 -10.28 -27.35 -25.43
C GLU A 605 -10.49 -25.88 -25.84
N LEU A 606 -10.30 -24.94 -24.91
CA LEU A 606 -10.47 -23.50 -25.15
C LEU A 606 -9.17 -22.73 -24.96
N PRO A 607 -9.00 -21.58 -25.65
CA PRO A 607 -7.88 -20.70 -25.40
C PRO A 607 -7.84 -20.21 -23.93
N TYR A 608 -6.63 -19.99 -23.43
CA TYR A 608 -6.41 -19.56 -22.05
C TYR A 608 -7.16 -18.25 -21.72
N LYS A 609 -7.77 -18.20 -20.52
CA LYS A 609 -8.62 -17.09 -20.00
C LYS A 609 -9.92 -16.83 -20.76
N VAL A 610 -10.33 -17.67 -21.71
CA VAL A 610 -11.65 -17.56 -22.34
C VAL A 610 -12.74 -18.04 -21.38
N ASN A 611 -13.72 -17.18 -21.14
CA ASN A 611 -14.88 -17.55 -20.33
C ASN A 611 -15.89 -18.33 -21.18
N LYS A 612 -16.09 -19.61 -20.85
CA LYS A 612 -16.98 -20.54 -21.56
C LYS A 612 -18.42 -20.03 -21.69
N ALA A 613 -19.03 -19.56 -20.60
CA ALA A 613 -20.41 -19.07 -20.62
C ALA A 613 -20.58 -17.86 -21.55
N LYS A 614 -19.64 -16.90 -21.50
CA LYS A 614 -19.64 -15.74 -22.41
C LYS A 614 -19.41 -16.14 -23.87
N LEU A 615 -18.58 -17.16 -24.11
CA LEU A 615 -18.35 -17.68 -25.46
C LEU A 615 -19.64 -18.29 -26.03
N VAL A 616 -20.29 -19.18 -25.28
CA VAL A 616 -21.56 -19.81 -25.68
C VAL A 616 -22.65 -18.77 -25.92
N GLU A 617 -22.72 -17.74 -25.07
CA GLU A 617 -23.63 -16.60 -25.26
C GLU A 617 -23.34 -15.84 -26.56
N SER A 618 -22.05 -15.56 -26.85
CA SER A 618 -21.65 -14.86 -28.08
C SER A 618 -22.00 -15.65 -29.34
N ILE A 619 -21.81 -16.98 -29.31
CA ILE A 619 -22.17 -17.87 -30.41
C ILE A 619 -23.71 -17.94 -30.56
N SER A 620 -24.43 -17.97 -29.44
CA SER A 620 -25.91 -17.94 -29.46
C SER A 620 -26.44 -16.67 -30.12
N ARG A 621 -25.77 -15.51 -29.90
CA ARG A 621 -26.11 -14.25 -30.59
C ARG A 621 -25.80 -14.33 -32.09
N ILE A 622 -24.65 -14.88 -32.48
CA ILE A 622 -24.29 -15.10 -33.90
C ILE A 622 -25.36 -15.92 -34.63
N ILE A 623 -25.90 -16.96 -33.98
CA ILE A 623 -26.97 -17.81 -34.53
C ILE A 623 -28.28 -17.01 -34.66
N LYS A 624 -28.68 -16.27 -33.61
CA LYS A 624 -29.89 -15.43 -33.63
C LYS A 624 -29.84 -14.34 -34.71
N ASP A 625 -28.68 -13.70 -34.83
CA ASP A 625 -28.41 -12.65 -35.82
C ASP A 625 -28.19 -13.22 -37.24
N LYS A 626 -28.15 -14.56 -37.40
CA LYS A 626 -27.83 -15.27 -38.65
C LYS A 626 -26.55 -14.76 -39.32
N LYS A 627 -25.50 -14.48 -38.53
CA LYS A 627 -24.21 -13.99 -39.03
C LYS A 627 -23.35 -15.07 -39.69
N ILE A 628 -23.61 -16.35 -39.37
CA ILE A 628 -22.94 -17.52 -39.94
C ILE A 628 -24.04 -18.44 -40.46
N ASP A 629 -24.03 -18.67 -41.77
CA ASP A 629 -24.99 -19.55 -42.42
C ASP A 629 -24.70 -21.02 -42.09
N GLY A 630 -25.76 -21.81 -41.95
CA GLY A 630 -25.66 -23.23 -41.62
C GLY A 630 -25.42 -23.56 -40.15
N LEU A 631 -25.07 -22.60 -39.27
CA LEU A 631 -24.94 -22.85 -37.83
C LEU A 631 -26.32 -22.85 -37.13
N ARG A 632 -26.72 -23.97 -36.52
CA ARG A 632 -28.09 -24.18 -36.02
C ARG A 632 -28.23 -23.96 -34.51
N SER A 633 -27.33 -24.53 -33.72
CA SER A 633 -27.43 -24.46 -32.25
C SER A 633 -26.08 -24.63 -31.58
N VAL A 634 -25.92 -24.01 -30.41
CA VAL A 634 -24.81 -24.24 -29.49
C VAL A 634 -25.34 -24.77 -28.15
N ALA A 635 -24.68 -25.77 -27.59
CA ALA A 635 -24.98 -26.31 -26.26
C ALA A 635 -23.67 -26.65 -25.52
N ASP A 636 -23.66 -26.42 -24.20
CA ASP A 636 -22.55 -26.76 -23.31
C ASP A 636 -22.92 -27.99 -22.49
N TYR A 637 -22.19 -29.09 -22.69
CA TYR A 637 -22.34 -30.37 -21.99
C TYR A 637 -21.16 -30.66 -21.05
N SER A 638 -20.34 -29.65 -20.75
CA SER A 638 -19.15 -29.83 -19.92
C SER A 638 -19.47 -30.38 -18.54
N SER A 639 -18.57 -31.23 -18.04
CA SER A 639 -18.65 -31.88 -16.73
C SER A 639 -17.33 -31.73 -15.98
N TRP A 640 -17.22 -32.35 -14.80
CA TRP A 640 -15.95 -32.47 -14.09
C TRP A 640 -14.93 -33.33 -14.86
N GLU A 641 -15.40 -34.39 -15.54
CA GLU A 641 -14.55 -35.31 -16.30
C GLU A 641 -14.15 -34.73 -17.66
N GLU A 642 -15.03 -33.92 -18.26
CA GLU A 642 -14.83 -33.21 -19.52
C GLU A 642 -15.04 -31.69 -19.31
N PRO A 643 -14.01 -30.96 -18.86
CA PRO A 643 -14.13 -29.55 -18.45
C PRO A 643 -14.62 -28.62 -19.56
N VAL A 644 -14.37 -29.00 -20.82
CA VAL A 644 -14.85 -28.34 -22.03
C VAL A 644 -15.48 -29.41 -22.93
N ASN A 645 -16.79 -29.35 -23.05
CA ASN A 645 -17.57 -30.13 -24.01
C ASN A 645 -18.66 -29.21 -24.58
N ILE A 646 -18.35 -28.54 -25.70
CA ILE A 646 -19.30 -27.63 -26.37
C ILE A 646 -19.67 -28.23 -27.72
N HIS A 647 -20.97 -28.40 -27.92
CA HIS A 647 -21.55 -28.97 -29.11
C HIS A 647 -22.18 -27.89 -29.98
N LEU A 648 -21.70 -27.78 -31.22
CA LEU A 648 -22.17 -26.84 -32.23
C LEU A 648 -22.77 -27.62 -33.38
N LYS A 649 -24.10 -27.68 -33.45
CA LYS A 649 -24.80 -28.38 -34.54
C LYS A 649 -24.88 -27.46 -35.76
N PHE A 650 -24.57 -28.01 -36.91
CA PHE A 650 -24.67 -27.30 -38.17
C PHE A 650 -25.54 -28.07 -39.18
N ASP A 651 -25.90 -27.40 -40.26
CA ASP A 651 -26.69 -27.94 -41.35
C ASP A 651 -25.82 -28.83 -42.25
N PRO A 652 -26.23 -30.09 -42.54
CA PRO A 652 -25.47 -31.01 -43.40
C PRO A 652 -25.15 -30.47 -44.80
N ASN A 653 -25.90 -29.47 -45.27
CA ASN A 653 -25.68 -28.84 -46.58
C ASN A 653 -24.47 -27.90 -46.59
N TYR A 654 -23.97 -27.50 -45.41
CA TYR A 654 -22.83 -26.62 -45.26
C TYR A 654 -21.59 -27.40 -44.87
N ASP A 655 -20.43 -26.84 -45.21
CA ASP A 655 -19.14 -27.39 -44.80
C ASP A 655 -18.82 -26.98 -43.35
N GLY A 656 -18.65 -27.98 -42.49
CA GLY A 656 -18.30 -27.78 -41.09
C GLY A 656 -16.96 -27.08 -40.89
N GLU A 657 -16.00 -27.27 -41.80
CA GLU A 657 -14.70 -26.58 -41.74
C GLU A 657 -14.85 -25.08 -42.01
N VAL A 658 -15.68 -24.71 -42.98
CA VAL A 658 -15.97 -23.30 -43.30
C VAL A 658 -16.67 -22.62 -42.12
N ILE A 659 -17.66 -23.27 -41.53
CA ILE A 659 -18.37 -22.76 -40.34
C ILE A 659 -17.39 -22.59 -39.17
N LEU A 660 -16.52 -23.58 -38.93
CA LEU A 660 -15.52 -23.53 -37.87
C LEU A 660 -14.50 -22.38 -38.09
N ASN A 661 -14.06 -22.17 -39.33
CA ASN A 661 -13.16 -21.07 -39.69
C ASN A 661 -13.81 -19.69 -39.49
N GLN A 662 -15.08 -19.54 -39.86
CA GLN A 662 -15.85 -18.33 -39.58
C GLN A 662 -16.01 -18.10 -38.07
N LEU A 663 -16.23 -19.17 -37.30
CA LEU A 663 -16.30 -19.12 -35.84
C LEU A 663 -14.96 -18.71 -35.19
N TYR A 664 -13.82 -19.22 -35.68
CA TYR A 664 -12.50 -18.76 -35.22
C TYR A 664 -12.29 -17.27 -35.47
N LYS A 665 -12.74 -16.75 -36.63
CA LYS A 665 -12.59 -15.33 -36.98
C LYS A 665 -13.50 -14.41 -36.18
N SER A 666 -14.71 -14.87 -35.83
CA SER A 666 -15.78 -14.05 -35.24
C SER A 666 -15.95 -14.20 -33.73
N THR A 667 -15.32 -15.20 -33.10
CA THR A 667 -15.49 -15.52 -31.68
C THR A 667 -14.16 -15.69 -30.94
N LYS A 668 -14.23 -15.90 -29.63
CA LYS A 668 -13.06 -16.22 -28.79
C LYS A 668 -12.62 -17.68 -28.87
N LEU A 669 -13.13 -18.48 -29.82
CA LEU A 669 -12.54 -19.77 -30.17
C LEU A 669 -11.11 -19.60 -30.73
N GLN A 670 -10.77 -18.43 -31.27
CA GLN A 670 -9.38 -18.00 -31.46
C GLN A 670 -9.14 -16.71 -30.68
N SER A 671 -8.00 -16.61 -30.00
CA SER A 671 -7.67 -15.44 -29.19
C SER A 671 -6.17 -15.14 -29.22
N THR A 672 -5.81 -13.95 -28.75
CA THR A 672 -4.42 -13.49 -28.64
C THR A 672 -4.01 -13.43 -27.17
N PHE A 673 -2.83 -13.92 -26.86
CA PHE A 673 -2.17 -13.79 -25.57
C PHE A 673 -0.93 -12.90 -25.71
N ALA A 674 -0.97 -11.73 -25.09
CA ALA A 674 0.18 -10.82 -25.05
C ALA A 674 1.18 -11.29 -23.98
N VAL A 675 2.39 -11.62 -24.40
CA VAL A 675 3.51 -12.00 -23.53
C VAL A 675 4.30 -10.76 -23.18
N LYS A 676 4.56 -10.55 -21.88
CA LYS A 676 5.52 -9.58 -21.35
C LYS A 676 6.15 -10.17 -20.08
N MET A 677 7.36 -10.69 -20.20
CA MET A 677 8.13 -11.31 -19.11
C MET A 677 8.78 -10.21 -18.25
N ARG A 678 7.95 -9.56 -17.42
CA ARG A 678 8.40 -8.52 -16.48
C ARG A 678 8.45 -9.04 -15.07
N ALA A 679 9.56 -8.79 -14.40
CA ALA A 679 9.78 -9.13 -13.01
C ALA A 679 10.65 -8.07 -12.33
N LEU A 680 10.84 -8.22 -11.02
CA LEU A 680 11.73 -7.40 -10.20
C LEU A 680 13.08 -8.12 -10.02
N ILE A 681 14.17 -7.39 -10.17
CA ILE A 681 15.53 -7.78 -9.73
C ILE A 681 16.11 -6.59 -8.96
N ASP A 682 16.61 -6.83 -7.74
CA ASP A 682 17.06 -5.76 -6.82
C ASP A 682 16.03 -4.60 -6.70
N ASP A 683 14.77 -5.02 -6.63
CA ASP A 683 13.55 -4.20 -6.59
C ASP A 683 13.34 -3.26 -7.79
N GLN A 684 14.04 -3.51 -8.91
CA GLN A 684 13.84 -2.77 -10.16
C GLN A 684 13.05 -3.56 -11.20
N PRO A 685 12.03 -2.96 -11.84
CA PRO A 685 11.25 -3.60 -12.88
C PRO A 685 12.04 -3.67 -14.19
N LYS A 686 12.19 -4.88 -14.75
CA LYS A 686 12.84 -5.09 -16.06
C LYS A 686 12.04 -6.12 -16.89
N VAL A 687 12.16 -6.02 -18.22
CA VAL A 687 11.73 -7.08 -19.16
C VAL A 687 12.89 -8.05 -19.34
N PHE A 688 12.62 -9.34 -19.20
CA PHE A 688 13.61 -10.40 -19.28
C PHE A 688 13.32 -11.34 -20.46
N SER A 689 14.37 -11.80 -21.12
CA SER A 689 14.32 -12.98 -21.98
C SER A 689 14.08 -14.25 -21.15
N LEU A 690 13.65 -15.34 -21.80
CA LEU A 690 13.47 -16.63 -21.13
C LEU A 690 14.78 -17.11 -20.46
N LYS A 691 15.91 -16.90 -21.12
CA LYS A 691 17.24 -17.27 -20.59
C LYS A 691 17.55 -16.50 -19.31
N GLU A 692 17.41 -15.18 -19.31
CA GLU A 692 17.64 -14.35 -18.13
C GLU A 692 16.72 -14.73 -16.94
N VAL A 693 15.46 -15.11 -17.21
CA VAL A 693 14.54 -15.60 -16.16
C VAL A 693 15.08 -16.85 -15.48
N LEU A 694 15.51 -17.84 -16.27
CA LEU A 694 16.01 -19.10 -15.73
C LEU A 694 17.38 -18.92 -15.04
N GLU A 695 18.25 -18.05 -15.56
CA GLU A 695 19.51 -17.67 -14.91
C GLU A 695 19.27 -16.99 -13.55
N GLY A 696 18.29 -16.09 -13.47
CA GLY A 696 17.85 -15.47 -12.22
C GLY A 696 17.35 -16.50 -11.19
N PHE A 697 16.58 -17.49 -11.63
CA PHE A 697 16.16 -18.60 -10.77
C PHE A 697 17.35 -19.43 -10.27
N ILE A 698 18.24 -19.86 -11.17
CA ILE A 698 19.39 -20.73 -10.84
C ILE A 698 20.35 -20.03 -9.88
N SER A 699 20.70 -18.76 -10.15
CA SER A 699 21.60 -17.99 -9.29
C SER A 699 21.07 -17.89 -7.86
N GLN A 700 19.79 -17.57 -7.67
CA GLN A 700 19.19 -17.54 -6.33
C GLN A 700 19.17 -18.93 -5.68
N ARG A 701 18.88 -19.99 -6.44
CA ARG A 701 18.89 -21.36 -5.90
C ARG A 701 20.27 -21.80 -5.44
N LEU A 702 21.32 -21.48 -6.18
CA LEU A 702 22.70 -21.76 -5.79
C LEU A 702 23.08 -21.01 -4.50
N GLU A 703 22.69 -19.75 -4.38
CA GLU A 703 22.90 -18.97 -3.15
C GLU A 703 22.14 -19.57 -1.96
N ASN A 704 20.89 -19.98 -2.17
CA ASN A 704 20.07 -20.61 -1.13
C ASN A 704 20.67 -21.95 -0.66
N ILE A 705 21.18 -22.77 -1.59
CA ILE A 705 21.89 -24.02 -1.27
C ILE A 705 23.14 -23.71 -0.44
N GLN A 706 23.90 -22.66 -0.79
CA GLN A 706 25.06 -22.23 -0.01
C GLN A 706 24.67 -21.79 1.40
N LYS A 707 23.68 -20.90 1.54
CA LYS A 707 23.16 -20.44 2.84
C LYS A 707 22.65 -21.59 3.71
N LYS A 708 21.93 -22.55 3.09
CA LYS A 708 21.46 -23.76 3.77
C LYS A 708 22.62 -24.63 4.23
N ALA A 709 23.63 -24.83 3.39
CA ALA A 709 24.83 -25.58 3.76
C ALA A 709 25.61 -24.89 4.90
N GLN A 710 25.75 -23.57 4.87
CA GLN A 710 26.34 -22.78 5.97
C GLN A 710 25.56 -22.93 7.27
N PHE A 711 24.23 -22.89 7.21
CA PHE A 711 23.38 -23.10 8.38
C PHE A 711 23.55 -24.51 8.96
N ILE A 712 23.50 -25.55 8.12
CA ILE A 712 23.69 -26.95 8.53
C ILE A 712 25.09 -27.15 9.10
N TYR A 713 26.13 -26.63 8.44
CA TYR A 713 27.51 -26.68 8.92
C TYR A 713 27.62 -26.04 10.32
N LYS A 714 27.10 -24.83 10.51
CA LYS A 714 27.11 -24.15 11.83
C LYS A 714 26.37 -24.96 12.89
N LYS A 715 25.24 -25.58 12.55
CA LYS A 715 24.46 -26.45 13.45
C LYS A 715 25.23 -27.71 13.81
N ASN A 716 25.78 -28.39 12.82
CA ASN A 716 26.55 -29.63 12.98
C ASN A 716 27.85 -29.39 13.75
N GLN A 717 28.53 -28.26 13.53
CA GLN A 717 29.71 -27.87 14.31
C GLN A 717 29.39 -27.70 15.80
N LYS A 718 28.28 -27.02 16.13
CA LYS A 718 27.80 -26.92 17.52
C LYS A 718 27.51 -28.30 18.12
N GLU A 719 26.87 -29.19 17.36
CA GLU A 719 26.58 -30.53 17.85
C GLU A 719 27.83 -31.40 17.96
N LEU A 720 28.79 -31.26 17.05
CA LEU A 720 30.08 -31.94 17.10
C LEU A 720 30.82 -31.59 18.40
N ILE A 721 30.86 -30.30 18.75
CA ILE A 721 31.41 -29.85 20.04
C ILE A 721 30.69 -30.51 21.21
N ASN A 722 29.35 -30.59 21.17
CA ASN A 722 28.58 -31.24 22.22
C ASN A 722 28.95 -32.72 22.38
N LEU A 723 29.10 -33.45 21.27
CA LEU A 723 29.45 -34.87 21.30
C LEU A 723 30.92 -35.10 21.65
N GLU A 724 31.84 -34.28 21.17
CA GLU A 724 33.27 -34.34 21.52
C GLU A 724 33.49 -34.03 23.00
N THR A 725 32.75 -33.05 23.56
CA THR A 725 32.73 -32.76 25.00
C THR A 725 32.20 -33.96 25.79
N ARG A 726 31.11 -34.60 25.35
CA ARG A 726 30.60 -35.82 25.99
C ARG A 726 31.61 -36.97 25.92
N ARG A 727 32.31 -37.14 24.79
CA ARG A 727 33.34 -38.17 24.63
C ARG A 727 34.49 -37.92 25.59
N PHE A 728 34.95 -36.68 25.68
CA PHE A 728 35.98 -36.25 26.62
C PHE A 728 35.61 -36.57 28.09
N ILE A 729 34.37 -36.28 28.50
CA ILE A 729 33.87 -36.62 29.84
C ILE A 729 33.88 -38.14 30.06
N ILE A 730 33.47 -38.91 29.05
CA ILE A 730 33.41 -40.38 29.12
C ILE A 730 34.80 -41.02 29.19
N ASP A 731 35.79 -40.47 28.49
CA ASP A 731 37.16 -40.99 28.45
C ASP A 731 37.91 -40.66 29.76
N ASN A 732 37.64 -39.50 30.36
CA ASN A 732 38.32 -38.99 31.56
C ASN A 732 37.49 -39.10 32.85
N TYR A 733 36.40 -39.87 32.84
CA TYR A 733 35.42 -39.93 33.93
C TYR A 733 36.04 -40.17 35.33
N ARG A 734 37.02 -41.07 35.43
CA ARG A 734 37.64 -41.42 36.73
C ARG A 734 38.34 -40.23 37.37
N GLU A 735 39.14 -39.50 36.60
CA GLU A 735 39.85 -38.30 37.09
C GLU A 735 38.87 -37.16 37.37
N ILE A 736 37.85 -36.96 36.52
CA ILE A 736 36.82 -35.94 36.73
C ILE A 736 36.04 -36.22 38.02
N ALA A 737 35.66 -37.47 38.27
CA ALA A 737 34.98 -37.87 39.49
C ALA A 737 35.86 -37.70 40.74
N GLU A 738 37.15 -38.02 40.66
CA GLU A 738 38.10 -37.82 41.75
C GLU A 738 38.29 -36.33 42.09
N ILE A 739 38.43 -35.46 41.08
CA ILE A 739 38.48 -34.01 41.26
C ILE A 739 37.16 -33.50 41.85
N ALA A 740 36.02 -34.01 41.38
CA ALA A 740 34.71 -33.63 41.91
C ALA A 740 34.53 -34.00 43.39
N HIS A 741 35.04 -35.17 43.81
CA HIS A 741 34.99 -35.66 45.20
C HIS A 741 36.00 -34.99 46.13
N THR A 742 37.15 -34.53 45.62
CA THR A 742 38.23 -33.89 46.40
C THR A 742 38.12 -32.37 46.45
N SER A 743 37.12 -31.77 45.79
CA SER A 743 36.88 -30.33 45.80
C SER A 743 35.83 -29.95 46.83
N SER A 744 36.14 -28.93 47.63
CA SER A 744 35.29 -28.46 48.74
C SER A 744 34.24 -27.42 48.32
N SER A 745 34.38 -26.82 47.14
CA SER A 745 33.40 -25.92 46.51
C SER A 745 33.35 -26.10 44.99
N ASP A 746 32.28 -25.59 44.35
CA ASP A 746 32.14 -25.63 42.89
C ASP A 746 33.20 -24.76 42.20
N GLU A 747 33.59 -23.63 42.80
CA GLU A 747 34.66 -22.74 42.32
C GLU A 747 36.04 -23.43 42.36
N GLU A 748 36.31 -24.18 43.43
CA GLU A 748 37.55 -24.98 43.55
C GLU A 748 37.58 -26.13 42.53
N ARG A 749 36.43 -26.78 42.31
CA ARG A 749 36.28 -27.85 41.32
C ARG A 749 36.54 -27.33 39.91
N GLU A 750 35.99 -26.17 39.58
CA GLU A 750 36.18 -25.50 38.29
C GLU A 750 37.65 -25.14 38.05
N GLN A 751 38.34 -24.57 39.06
CA GLN A 751 39.77 -24.24 38.94
C GLN A 751 40.66 -25.48 38.76
N LYS A 752 40.40 -26.55 39.52
CA LYS A 752 41.16 -27.82 39.40
C LYS A 752 40.94 -28.47 38.04
N LEU A 753 39.71 -28.50 37.53
CA LEU A 753 39.39 -29.02 36.20
C LEU A 753 40.04 -28.19 35.08
N LYS A 754 39.97 -26.85 35.15
CA LYS A 754 40.63 -25.94 34.20
C LYS A 754 42.14 -26.12 34.17
N THR A 755 42.76 -26.31 35.33
CA THR A 755 44.21 -26.49 35.43
C THR A 755 44.63 -27.84 34.86
N ARG A 756 43.95 -28.92 35.26
CA ARG A 756 44.28 -30.30 34.87
C ARG A 756 44.11 -30.55 33.37
N PHE A 757 43.00 -30.07 32.81
CA PHE A 757 42.62 -30.31 31.41
C PHE A 757 42.89 -29.10 30.50
N SER A 758 43.80 -28.21 30.92
CA SER A 758 44.12 -26.97 30.20
C SER A 758 44.51 -27.21 28.74
N ALA A 759 45.25 -28.28 28.45
CA ALA A 759 45.66 -28.63 27.08
C ALA A 759 44.49 -29.15 26.23
N GLU A 760 43.61 -30.00 26.77
CA GLU A 760 42.44 -30.50 26.03
C GLU A 760 41.36 -29.44 25.84
N LEU A 761 41.14 -28.59 26.86
CA LEU A 761 40.24 -27.45 26.77
C LEU A 761 40.74 -26.43 25.73
N LYS A 762 42.05 -26.21 25.63
CA LYS A 762 42.63 -25.34 24.60
C LYS A 762 42.43 -25.89 23.18
N LYS A 763 42.50 -27.21 23.01
CA LYS A 763 42.21 -27.86 21.72
C LYS A 763 40.74 -27.73 21.31
N LEU A 764 39.82 -27.88 22.28
CA LEU A 764 38.39 -27.59 22.09
C LEU A 764 38.14 -26.10 21.78
N GLN A 765 38.86 -25.19 22.43
CA GLN A 765 38.81 -23.74 22.14
C GLN A 765 39.28 -23.40 20.73
N GLU A 766 40.38 -23.98 20.27
CA GLU A 766 40.88 -23.76 18.91
C GLU A 766 39.88 -24.24 17.85
N GLN A 767 39.19 -25.37 18.10
CA GLN A 767 38.09 -25.86 17.25
C GLN A 767 36.84 -24.94 17.28
N LEU A 768 36.54 -24.33 18.44
CA LEU A 768 35.46 -23.35 18.61
C LEU A 768 35.72 -22.04 17.85
N GLN A 769 36.98 -21.61 17.79
CA GLN A 769 37.38 -20.34 17.18
C GLN A 769 37.23 -20.36 15.64
N THR A 770 37.36 -21.53 15.01
CA THR A 770 37.10 -21.74 13.58
C THR A 770 35.63 -21.61 13.16
N ILE A 771 34.68 -21.60 14.09
CA ILE A 771 33.22 -21.55 13.81
C ILE A 771 32.70 -20.11 13.68
N GLN A 772 33.45 -19.12 14.18
CA GLN A 772 33.04 -17.72 14.13
C GLN A 772 33.40 -17.06 12.80
N ASP A 773 32.36 -16.63 12.07
CA ASP A 773 32.52 -15.67 10.96
C ASP A 773 33.12 -14.36 11.49
N LYS A 774 34.03 -13.76 10.72
CA LYS A 774 34.63 -12.43 10.95
C LYS A 774 33.64 -11.25 10.82
N SER A 775 32.34 -11.46 10.99
CA SER A 775 31.32 -10.42 10.86
C SER A 775 30.33 -10.45 12.03
N ALA A 776 30.33 -9.35 12.79
CA ALA A 776 29.52 -8.96 13.96
C ALA A 776 30.09 -9.29 15.37
N ASP A 777 30.45 -8.20 16.08
CA ASP A 777 30.76 -8.04 17.52
C ASP A 777 31.31 -9.27 18.29
N SER A 778 32.63 -9.30 18.44
CA SER A 778 33.41 -10.51 18.71
C SER A 778 34.10 -10.59 20.09
N SER A 779 33.63 -9.88 21.13
CA SER A 779 34.22 -10.01 22.48
C SER A 779 33.31 -10.69 23.53
N GLU A 780 32.00 -10.47 23.50
CA GLU A 780 31.12 -10.94 24.61
C GLU A 780 30.55 -12.36 24.44
N LYS A 781 30.54 -12.93 23.22
CA LYS A 781 29.92 -14.26 22.97
C LYS A 781 30.89 -15.45 23.00
N SER A 782 32.20 -15.25 22.87
CA SER A 782 33.20 -16.34 22.93
C SER A 782 33.34 -16.90 24.35
N SER A 783 33.32 -16.02 25.36
CA SER A 783 33.33 -16.37 26.80
C SER A 783 32.16 -17.27 27.21
N ASN A 784 31.01 -17.17 26.53
CA ASN A 784 29.76 -17.80 26.98
C ASN A 784 29.67 -19.27 26.56
N LEU A 785 30.25 -19.66 25.43
CA LEU A 785 30.27 -21.06 24.95
C LEU A 785 31.31 -21.91 25.71
N GLU A 786 32.43 -21.31 26.11
CA GLU A 786 33.43 -21.96 26.98
C GLU A 786 32.87 -22.20 28.37
N GLN A 787 32.22 -21.18 28.95
CA GLN A 787 31.49 -21.32 30.20
C GLN A 787 30.35 -22.34 30.06
N GLU A 788 29.65 -22.41 28.92
CA GLU A 788 28.60 -23.40 28.69
C GLU A 788 29.16 -24.83 28.57
N ALA A 789 30.29 -25.04 27.92
CA ALA A 789 30.97 -26.34 27.85
C ALA A 789 31.49 -26.78 29.23
N ILE A 790 32.08 -25.86 29.99
CA ILE A 790 32.57 -26.09 31.36
C ILE A 790 31.40 -26.37 32.31
N ASN A 791 30.33 -25.56 32.26
CA ASN A 791 29.11 -25.76 33.05
C ASN A 791 28.46 -27.11 32.72
N ARG A 792 28.50 -27.57 31.46
CA ARG A 792 28.00 -28.90 31.09
C ARG A 792 28.87 -30.04 31.63
N ILE A 793 30.18 -29.88 31.67
CA ILE A 793 31.09 -30.83 32.36
C ILE A 793 30.73 -30.89 33.86
N LEU A 794 30.41 -29.74 34.46
CA LEU A 794 30.03 -29.61 35.88
C LEU A 794 28.62 -30.14 36.19
N ASP A 795 27.65 -29.99 35.27
CA ASP A 795 26.24 -30.38 35.42
C ASP A 795 25.97 -31.86 35.11
N THR A 796 26.93 -32.61 34.57
CA THR A 796 26.72 -34.00 34.17
C THR A 796 26.63 -34.90 35.42
N PRO A 797 25.48 -35.51 35.74
CA PRO A 797 25.35 -36.36 36.92
C PRO A 797 26.18 -37.63 36.77
N ALA A 798 26.84 -38.06 37.85
CA ALA A 798 27.64 -39.28 37.96
C ALA A 798 26.79 -40.58 37.88
N SER A 799 26.04 -40.77 36.79
CA SER A 799 25.26 -41.98 36.54
C SER A 799 26.07 -42.99 35.75
N PHE A 800 26.51 -44.04 36.44
CA PHE A 800 27.24 -45.22 35.93
C PHE A 800 26.56 -45.91 34.72
N ARG A 801 25.27 -45.65 34.46
CA ARG A 801 24.51 -46.21 33.33
C ARG A 801 24.86 -45.63 31.96
N GLN A 802 25.68 -44.57 31.89
CA GLN A 802 26.00 -43.91 30.62
C GLN A 802 27.32 -44.38 29.96
N PHE A 803 28.13 -45.17 30.65
CA PHE A 803 29.51 -45.50 30.24
C PHE A 803 29.68 -46.96 29.79
N THR A 804 28.77 -47.48 28.97
CA THR A 804 28.94 -48.80 28.35
C THR A 804 29.85 -48.72 27.10
N PRO A 805 30.61 -49.77 26.76
CA PRO A 805 31.38 -49.83 25.51
C PRO A 805 30.52 -49.54 24.27
N GLU A 806 29.29 -50.07 24.24
CA GLU A 806 28.30 -49.86 23.18
C GLU A 806 27.93 -48.37 22.99
N ARG A 807 27.82 -47.60 24.08
CA ARG A 807 27.52 -46.15 24.00
C ARG A 807 28.71 -45.33 23.54
N ARG A 808 29.94 -45.73 23.91
CA ARG A 808 31.16 -45.11 23.39
C ARG A 808 31.27 -45.31 21.89
N GLU A 809 31.03 -46.53 21.43
CA GLU A 809 31.04 -46.85 20.01
C GLU A 809 29.95 -46.08 19.25
N LYS A 810 28.73 -46.02 19.78
CA LYS A 810 27.65 -45.21 19.20
C LYS A 810 28.01 -43.71 19.12
N LEU A 811 28.56 -43.14 20.20
CA LEU A 811 28.98 -41.74 20.23
C LEU A 811 30.09 -41.46 19.20
N GLN A 812 31.05 -42.37 19.07
CA GLN A 812 32.11 -42.24 18.08
C GLN A 812 31.56 -42.32 16.64
N ASN A 813 30.59 -43.20 16.39
CA ASN A 813 29.91 -43.29 15.11
C ASN A 813 29.11 -42.01 14.79
N ASP A 814 28.42 -41.44 15.78
CA ASP A 814 27.68 -40.18 15.62
C ASP A 814 28.64 -39.00 15.33
N ILE A 815 29.80 -38.93 16.00
CA ILE A 815 30.87 -37.95 15.73
C ILE A 815 31.40 -38.12 14.31
N ASN A 816 31.76 -39.34 13.90
CA ASN A 816 32.30 -39.62 12.57
C ASN A 816 31.31 -39.22 11.48
N LYS A 817 30.03 -39.54 11.67
CA LYS A 817 28.95 -39.17 10.74
C LYS A 817 28.82 -37.64 10.62
N LEU A 818 28.79 -36.91 11.73
CA LEU A 818 28.72 -35.45 11.70
C LEU A 818 29.96 -34.79 11.06
N GLN A 819 31.15 -35.36 11.26
CA GLN A 819 32.37 -34.91 10.60
C GLN A 819 32.31 -35.11 9.08
N GLN A 820 31.82 -36.26 8.64
CA GLN A 820 31.58 -36.55 7.22
C GLN A 820 30.56 -35.57 6.62
N ASP A 821 29.41 -35.39 7.28
CA ASP A 821 28.36 -34.45 6.85
C ASP A 821 28.90 -33.00 6.77
N ASN A 822 29.75 -32.59 7.72
CA ASN A 822 30.40 -31.28 7.71
C ASN A 822 31.39 -31.11 6.56
N ALA A 823 32.18 -32.14 6.25
CA ALA A 823 33.08 -32.11 5.10
C ALA A 823 32.29 -31.96 3.79
N GLU A 824 31.15 -32.67 3.67
CA GLU A 824 30.24 -32.52 2.55
C GLU A 824 29.65 -31.10 2.49
N GLN A 825 29.12 -30.55 3.60
CA GLN A 825 28.60 -29.18 3.62
C GLN A 825 29.68 -28.15 3.25
N GLN A 826 30.92 -28.33 3.74
CA GLN A 826 32.04 -27.44 3.43
C GLN A 826 32.39 -27.49 1.93
N SER A 827 32.31 -28.65 1.30
CA SER A 827 32.47 -28.78 -0.15
C SER A 827 31.38 -28.01 -0.91
N ILE A 828 30.12 -28.09 -0.47
CA ILE A 828 28.98 -27.36 -1.06
C ILE A 828 29.14 -25.84 -0.87
N ILE A 829 29.69 -25.40 0.26
CA ILE A 829 29.92 -23.97 0.54
C ILE A 829 31.02 -23.39 -0.38
N ASN A 830 32.10 -24.14 -0.60
CA ASN A 830 33.27 -23.63 -1.31
C ASN A 830 33.23 -23.88 -2.83
N GLN A 831 32.58 -24.95 -3.28
CA GLN A 831 32.60 -25.37 -4.69
C GLN A 831 31.22 -25.14 -5.35
N GLN A 832 31.19 -24.34 -6.40
CA GLN A 832 29.96 -24.06 -7.14
C GLN A 832 29.44 -25.31 -7.88
N ASP A 833 30.33 -26.17 -8.38
CA ASP A 833 29.93 -27.39 -9.08
C ASP A 833 29.18 -28.35 -8.16
N LYS A 834 29.61 -28.48 -6.89
CA LYS A 834 28.86 -29.24 -5.87
C LYS A 834 27.48 -28.66 -5.58
N ARG A 835 27.33 -27.33 -5.64
CA ARG A 835 26.00 -26.70 -5.53
C ARG A 835 25.13 -27.02 -6.73
N LYS A 836 25.70 -27.03 -7.94
CA LYS A 836 24.98 -27.41 -9.18
C LYS A 836 24.55 -28.87 -9.15
N GLU A 837 25.46 -29.80 -8.80
CA GLU A 837 25.16 -31.23 -8.64
C GLU A 837 23.97 -31.44 -7.69
N LYS A 838 24.02 -30.80 -6.51
CA LYS A 838 22.95 -30.88 -5.52
C LYS A 838 21.63 -30.28 -6.02
N LEU A 839 21.69 -29.16 -6.75
CA LEU A 839 20.50 -28.56 -7.34
C LEU A 839 19.87 -29.47 -8.40
N ILE A 840 20.68 -30.09 -9.25
CA ILE A 840 20.21 -31.06 -10.26
C ILE A 840 19.53 -32.24 -9.57
N GLN A 841 20.15 -32.79 -8.52
CA GLN A 841 19.56 -33.88 -7.75
C GLN A 841 18.21 -33.49 -7.15
N GLU A 842 18.12 -32.34 -6.46
CA GLU A 842 16.86 -31.84 -5.87
C GLU A 842 15.77 -31.67 -6.94
N LEU A 843 16.12 -31.17 -8.13
CA LEU A 843 15.16 -30.99 -9.23
C LEU A 843 14.74 -32.31 -9.88
N GLN A 844 15.64 -33.29 -9.98
CA GLN A 844 15.31 -34.63 -10.50
C GLN A 844 14.38 -35.38 -9.53
N GLU A 845 14.65 -35.30 -8.23
CA GLU A 845 13.77 -35.80 -7.18
C GLU A 845 12.39 -35.14 -7.28
N LEU A 846 12.36 -33.80 -7.40
CA LEU A 846 11.14 -33.03 -7.59
C LEU A 846 10.36 -33.50 -8.82
N LYS A 847 11.03 -33.63 -9.98
CA LYS A 847 10.43 -34.14 -11.23
C LYS A 847 9.78 -35.52 -11.04
N SER A 848 10.47 -36.43 -10.36
CA SER A 848 9.96 -37.79 -10.12
C SER A 848 8.75 -37.83 -9.17
N SER A 849 8.64 -36.83 -8.29
CA SER A 849 7.57 -36.74 -7.29
C SER A 849 6.25 -36.18 -7.84
N TYR A 850 6.27 -35.50 -9.00
CA TYR A 850 5.05 -34.95 -9.61
C TYR A 850 4.39 -35.94 -10.59
N PRO A 851 3.06 -36.12 -10.53
CA PRO A 851 2.33 -36.91 -11.52
C PRO A 851 2.46 -36.25 -12.90
N GLN A 852 2.69 -37.06 -13.94
CA GLN A 852 2.74 -36.59 -15.32
C GLN A 852 1.40 -35.94 -15.71
N ASP A 853 1.39 -34.62 -15.85
CA ASP A 853 0.19 -33.91 -16.29
C ASP A 853 -0.12 -34.26 -17.76
N LYS A 854 -1.34 -34.76 -18.00
CA LYS A 854 -1.80 -35.16 -19.33
C LYS A 854 -2.20 -33.96 -20.20
N ARG A 855 -2.42 -32.79 -19.60
CA ARG A 855 -2.75 -31.56 -20.32
C ARG A 855 -1.50 -31.01 -20.97
N LYS A 856 -1.51 -30.88 -22.29
CA LYS A 856 -0.39 -30.33 -23.06
C LYS A 856 -0.91 -29.48 -24.21
N THR A 857 -0.41 -28.25 -24.27
CA THR A 857 -0.70 -27.33 -25.36
C THR A 857 -0.01 -27.81 -26.63
N ILE A 858 -0.77 -27.90 -27.71
CA ILE A 858 -0.23 -28.34 -29.01
C ILE A 858 0.32 -27.12 -29.74
N VAL A 859 1.51 -27.24 -30.29
CA VAL A 859 2.16 -26.16 -31.05
C VAL A 859 2.07 -26.49 -32.54
N THR A 860 1.69 -25.52 -33.35
CA THR A 860 1.48 -25.71 -34.80
C THR A 860 2.16 -24.60 -35.60
N SER A 861 2.59 -24.91 -36.82
CA SER A 861 3.10 -23.93 -37.80
C SER A 861 1.98 -23.21 -38.56
N THR A 862 0.71 -23.55 -38.29
CA THR A 862 -0.48 -22.95 -38.90
C THR A 862 -0.51 -21.45 -38.69
N GLN A 863 -0.83 -20.69 -39.74
CA GLN A 863 -1.01 -19.24 -39.64
C GLN A 863 -2.31 -18.89 -38.91
N HIS A 864 -2.27 -17.80 -38.14
CA HIS A 864 -3.44 -17.30 -37.41
C HIS A 864 -4.48 -16.64 -38.31
N SER A 865 -4.04 -16.09 -39.45
CA SER A 865 -4.90 -15.49 -40.46
C SER A 865 -5.64 -16.59 -41.23
N ILE A 866 -6.97 -16.47 -41.25
CA ILE A 866 -7.84 -17.32 -42.07
C ILE A 866 -8.13 -16.56 -43.36
N GLU A 867 -7.74 -17.14 -44.49
CA GLU A 867 -7.89 -16.51 -45.81
C GLU A 867 -9.37 -16.47 -46.22
N GLU A 868 -9.76 -15.50 -47.03
CA GLU A 868 -11.16 -15.35 -47.43
C GLU A 868 -11.72 -16.59 -48.16
N ARG A 869 -10.87 -17.28 -48.92
CA ARG A 869 -11.24 -18.54 -49.58
C ARG A 869 -11.64 -19.66 -48.61
N GLN A 870 -11.10 -19.66 -47.38
CA GLN A 870 -11.41 -20.65 -46.34
C GLN A 870 -12.71 -20.33 -45.58
N LEU A 871 -13.29 -19.16 -45.84
CA LEU A 871 -14.55 -18.71 -45.27
C LEU A 871 -15.73 -18.93 -46.23
N ILE A 872 -15.47 -19.42 -47.44
CA ILE A 872 -16.45 -19.62 -48.49
C ILE A 872 -16.48 -21.11 -48.84
N PRO A 873 -17.66 -21.73 -49.04
CA PRO A 873 -17.76 -23.11 -49.49
C PRO A 873 -17.01 -23.34 -50.82
N HIS A 874 -16.32 -24.47 -50.93
CA HIS A 874 -15.74 -24.89 -52.21
C HIS A 874 -16.86 -25.25 -53.20
N GLU A 875 -17.03 -24.43 -54.23
CA GLU A 875 -17.89 -24.73 -55.37
C GLU A 875 -17.04 -25.32 -56.48
N GLU A 876 -17.33 -26.55 -56.91
CA GLU A 876 -16.79 -27.04 -58.17
C GLU A 876 -17.33 -26.20 -59.33
N ARG A 877 -16.44 -25.74 -60.21
CA ARG A 877 -16.80 -24.92 -61.35
C ARG A 877 -16.19 -25.50 -62.62
N ILE A 878 -17.00 -25.61 -63.66
CA ILE A 878 -16.55 -25.98 -64.99
C ILE A 878 -16.02 -24.72 -65.67
N VAL A 879 -14.74 -24.73 -66.03
CA VAL A 879 -14.11 -23.68 -66.83
C VAL A 879 -14.12 -24.13 -68.28
N LEU A 880 -14.99 -23.53 -69.10
CA LEU A 880 -15.05 -23.78 -70.54
C LEU A 880 -14.16 -22.76 -71.25
N LEU A 881 -13.08 -23.24 -71.85
CA LEU A 881 -12.25 -22.50 -72.77
C LEU A 881 -12.78 -22.72 -74.19
N SER A 882 -13.49 -21.72 -74.73
CA SER A 882 -13.96 -21.77 -76.11
C SER A 882 -13.10 -20.88 -77.01
N ARG A 883 -12.66 -21.45 -78.13
CA ARG A 883 -11.87 -20.75 -79.14
C ARG A 883 -12.78 -20.48 -80.34
N SER A 884 -13.04 -19.22 -80.66
CA SER A 884 -13.74 -18.86 -81.89
C SER A 884 -12.79 -18.12 -82.83
N GLU A 885 -12.81 -18.55 -84.09
CA GLU A 885 -12.02 -17.94 -85.16
C GLU A 885 -12.94 -17.05 -86.00
N ASN A 886 -12.68 -15.74 -85.96
CA ASN A 886 -13.43 -14.79 -86.76
C ASN A 886 -12.82 -14.72 -88.16
N LYS A 887 -13.33 -15.54 -89.10
CA LYS A 887 -12.77 -15.71 -90.46
C LYS A 887 -12.69 -14.42 -91.30
N LYS A 888 -13.40 -13.35 -90.93
CA LYS A 888 -13.31 -12.04 -91.60
C LYS A 888 -12.15 -11.17 -91.11
N GLU A 889 -11.63 -11.40 -89.90
CA GLU A 889 -10.62 -10.55 -89.26
C GLU A 889 -9.30 -11.27 -88.94
N ASN A 890 -9.19 -12.57 -89.24
CA ASN A 890 -8.00 -13.39 -88.93
C ASN A 890 -7.52 -13.26 -87.46
N LYS A 891 -8.45 -13.08 -86.53
CA LYS A 891 -8.19 -13.04 -85.09
C LYS A 891 -8.80 -14.25 -84.39
N ILE A 892 -8.00 -14.85 -83.51
CA ILE A 892 -8.42 -15.93 -82.60
C ILE A 892 -8.82 -15.25 -81.30
N ASN A 893 -10.09 -15.41 -80.90
CA ASN A 893 -10.57 -14.98 -79.59
C ASN A 893 -10.75 -16.21 -78.70
N ASN A 894 -10.10 -16.19 -77.54
CA ASN A 894 -10.30 -17.19 -76.49
C ASN A 894 -11.28 -16.60 -75.47
N TYR A 895 -12.41 -17.28 -75.24
CA TYR A 895 -13.38 -16.92 -74.23
C TYR A 895 -13.27 -17.90 -73.06
N LEU A 896 -13.18 -17.36 -71.86
CA LEU A 896 -13.17 -18.12 -70.61
C LEU A 896 -14.52 -17.94 -69.93
N THR A 897 -15.35 -18.99 -69.93
CA THR A 897 -16.64 -19.01 -69.23
C THR A 897 -16.57 -19.95 -68.05
N VAL A 898 -17.01 -19.49 -66.88
CA VAL A 898 -16.98 -20.25 -65.63
C VAL A 898 -18.42 -20.51 -65.21
N HIS A 899 -18.80 -21.79 -65.15
CA HIS A 899 -20.13 -22.23 -64.71
C HIS A 899 -20.03 -23.03 -63.39
N PRO A 900 -21.00 -22.92 -62.47
CA PRO A 900 -21.12 -23.86 -61.35
C PRO A 900 -21.33 -25.28 -61.91
N LEU A 901 -20.71 -26.29 -61.31
CA LEU A 901 -20.84 -27.69 -61.77
C LEU A 901 -22.28 -28.23 -61.64
N SER A 902 -23.15 -27.53 -60.91
CA SER A 902 -24.56 -27.84 -60.70
C SER A 902 -25.51 -27.32 -61.79
N VAL A 903 -25.01 -26.72 -62.87
CA VAL A 903 -25.81 -26.12 -63.96
C VAL A 903 -25.75 -26.95 -65.24
#